data_AF-S7ZB96-F1
#
_entry.id   AF-S7ZB96-F1
#
_cell.length_a   1.000
_cell.length_b   1.000
_cell.length_c   1.000
_cell.angle_alpha   90.00
_cell.angle_beta   90.00
_cell.angle_gamma   90.00
#
_symmetry.space_group_name_H-M   'P 1'
#
loop_
_entity.id
_entity.type
_entity.pdbx_description
1 polymer ?
#
loop_
_entity_poly.entity_id
_entity_poly.type
_entity_poly.pdbx_seq_one_letter_code
_entity_poly.pdbx_strand_id
1 'polypeptide(L)'
;MPPNVGKVRDSIENVWGDRTPYKHEWPTRCDASTTETPDKWIQSACVLCSNGCGLDIGVKDGRVIGVRGRVSDRVNKGRLGPKGLNGWSSIHHPDRLKSPLIRRENGQLEPATWDEAMSLIVDKAKATIDKLTRHGIGFYTSGQLFLEEYYVLAMIGKAGLNTLHMDGNTRLCTATAAASMRESFGSDGQPGSYTDIDYTDCLFLVGHNVAATQTVLWSRMLDRLEGPRPPKLIVVDPRESETAKRATIHLKPKISTNLALLNGLQHLLFKNNWVNTEYTSTHTVGLEELQEVVREYTPDVVEEITGVPAQQLEAAAEILGKTPTLLSTALQGVYQSNQATPSACQINNINLLLGHIGKPGSGILQMNGQPTAQNNRETGCDGEYPGFRNFQNPRHMQEIADAWNIDLVKMPHWNQPTHIENMLKYIDDGSIGMFWISGTNPLVSLPNLPRVRKLFTKPELFVVCQDIFPTETTAIADVVLPAAQWGEKTGCFTNVDRTMHLSHKAVEPPGEARADLDIFLDFARRMEFKDKHGGPLIPYKTPEETFNAWRKMSHGRPCDCGALTYEKLTGGSGIQWPCTEEYPNGKERLFDDGKFFTDIDYCEDYGHDLETGAPLTRSQYESLNPAGRAILKACHYRPSLEATNADFPLRLSTGRNVYQFHTRSKTGRSKRLHEAYPEPKITISAADAQDLELTEGEMVVVRSRRGAIEIPVTIGNIGEGNVFIPFHFGTLNADDARSRAANELTLDEWDPVSKQPRFKSGAVRIEKCVQKESGDSSIHVKEKNSEAIKQAKAKTTKEASQQAGERVRRLEVWLGATHEGIETLLDIYQNLLPRLVNDSEVHSGVRELTMITTNMLKAIRPLLEKYHESRQYGRDLCHKLRETMFPKGATRNDPCEALSALQSLQLFVSYVEGHLVALSPASQALWDDGFIRAVDFCTKQLNRQKAWIMQQIKVRGPQTLLVPIALPEELHTGNTGLEGSLRESQSKPV
;
A
#
# COMPACT_ATOMS: atom_id res chain seq x y z
N MET A 1 -6.45 44.85 -13.86
CA MET A 1 -6.26 43.63 -14.66
C MET A 1 -6.67 43.96 -16.09
N PRO A 2 -5.86 43.69 -17.13
CA PRO A 2 -6.36 43.84 -18.49
C PRO A 2 -7.43 42.76 -18.79
N PRO A 3 -8.36 43.00 -19.74
CA PRO A 3 -9.48 42.12 -20.04
C PRO A 3 -9.03 40.79 -20.66
N ASN A 4 -9.90 39.78 -20.53
CA ASN A 4 -9.83 38.44 -21.11
C ASN A 4 -9.15 38.35 -22.49
N VAL A 5 -7.92 37.86 -22.53
CA VAL A 5 -7.42 37.09 -23.67
C VAL A 5 -7.30 35.64 -23.22
N GLY A 6 -8.08 34.74 -23.84
CA GLY A 6 -7.80 33.30 -23.87
C GLY A 6 -8.38 32.37 -22.78
N LYS A 7 -9.27 32.84 -21.89
CA LYS A 7 -10.01 31.94 -20.96
C LYS A 7 -11.40 31.60 -21.49
N VAL A 8 -11.71 30.31 -21.59
CA VAL A 8 -13.03 29.84 -22.06
C VAL A 8 -14.10 29.87 -20.96
N ARG A 9 -13.70 29.66 -19.69
CA ARG A 9 -14.60 29.72 -18.50
C ARG A 9 -13.86 30.07 -17.22
N ASP A 10 -14.56 30.63 -16.24
CA ASP A 10 -14.06 30.70 -14.86
C ASP A 10 -14.23 29.35 -14.16
N SER A 11 -13.13 28.62 -14.00
CA SER A 11 -13.14 27.31 -13.35
C SER A 11 -13.16 27.34 -11.83
N ILE A 12 -13.06 28.51 -11.21
CA ILE A 12 -13.22 28.63 -9.75
C ILE A 12 -14.71 28.72 -9.40
N GLU A 13 -15.47 29.53 -10.14
CA GLU A 13 -16.90 29.76 -9.92
C GLU A 13 -17.76 28.63 -10.51
N ASN A 14 -17.47 28.18 -11.73
CA ASN A 14 -18.18 27.10 -12.39
C ASN A 14 -17.25 25.90 -12.58
N VAL A 15 -17.00 25.10 -11.53
CA VAL A 15 -16.00 24.02 -11.52
C VAL A 15 -16.14 23.06 -12.72
N TRP A 16 -17.36 22.64 -13.05
CA TRP A 16 -17.62 21.57 -14.03
C TRP A 16 -17.94 22.11 -15.44
N GLY A 17 -18.15 23.42 -15.59
CA GLY A 17 -18.51 24.07 -16.86
C GLY A 17 -19.93 23.74 -17.30
N ASP A 18 -20.31 24.29 -18.46
CA ASP A 18 -21.64 24.10 -19.03
C ASP A 18 -21.94 22.64 -19.34
N ARG A 19 -23.21 22.28 -19.17
CA ARG A 19 -23.72 20.92 -19.35
C ARG A 19 -23.83 20.59 -20.83
N THR A 20 -23.44 19.38 -21.18
CA THR A 20 -23.59 18.83 -22.54
C THR A 20 -24.26 17.47 -22.48
N PRO A 21 -25.59 17.42 -22.21
CA PRO A 21 -26.32 16.18 -22.05
C PRO A 21 -26.17 15.24 -23.24
N TYR A 22 -26.03 13.93 -22.97
CA TYR A 22 -25.76 12.95 -24.03
C TYR A 22 -26.32 11.57 -23.70
N LYS A 23 -26.41 10.72 -24.73
CA LYS A 23 -26.89 9.33 -24.61
C LYS A 23 -25.76 8.31 -24.52
N HIS A 24 -24.78 8.39 -25.42
CA HIS A 24 -23.67 7.43 -25.51
C HIS A 24 -22.34 8.15 -25.72
N GLU A 25 -22.10 8.80 -26.85
CA GLU A 25 -20.82 9.50 -27.00
C GLU A 25 -20.81 10.85 -26.26
N TRP A 26 -19.85 11.04 -25.35
CA TRP A 26 -19.69 12.31 -24.64
C TRP A 26 -19.16 13.41 -25.57
N PRO A 27 -19.88 14.53 -25.77
CA PRO A 27 -19.49 15.58 -26.72
C PRO A 27 -18.15 16.23 -26.37
N THR A 28 -17.45 16.75 -27.38
CA THR A 28 -16.19 17.49 -27.17
C THR A 28 -16.44 18.91 -26.66
N ARG A 29 -15.52 19.41 -25.83
CA ARG A 29 -15.48 20.80 -25.36
C ARG A 29 -14.03 21.17 -25.08
N CYS A 30 -13.51 22.24 -25.67
CA CYS A 30 -12.13 22.67 -25.43
C CYS A 30 -12.06 23.70 -24.31
N ASP A 31 -11.66 23.26 -23.11
CA ASP A 31 -11.38 24.18 -22.00
C ASP A 31 -9.94 24.70 -22.12
N ALA A 32 -9.76 26.02 -22.07
CA ALA A 32 -8.43 26.65 -22.14
C ALA A 32 -8.29 27.79 -21.12
N SER A 33 -7.04 27.99 -20.69
CA SER A 33 -6.63 29.14 -19.87
C SER A 33 -5.23 29.56 -20.29
N THR A 34 -5.16 30.64 -21.07
CA THR A 34 -3.90 31.30 -21.44
C THR A 34 -3.84 32.72 -20.89
N THR A 35 -2.62 33.23 -20.77
CA THR A 35 -2.35 34.64 -20.44
C THR A 35 -2.03 35.47 -21.68
N GLU A 36 -1.54 34.82 -22.72
CA GLU A 36 -1.19 35.40 -24.02
C GLU A 36 -1.53 34.40 -25.15
N THR A 37 -1.23 34.78 -26.39
CA THR A 37 -1.25 33.86 -27.55
C THR A 37 0.07 33.09 -27.61
N PRO A 38 0.08 31.74 -27.58
CA PRO A 38 1.31 30.95 -27.67
C PRO A 38 1.86 30.89 -29.11
N ASP A 39 3.19 30.77 -29.23
CA ASP A 39 3.88 30.51 -30.51
C ASP A 39 3.71 29.05 -30.94
N LYS A 40 3.63 28.14 -29.96
CA LYS A 40 3.48 26.71 -30.16
C LYS A 40 2.71 26.03 -29.04
N TRP A 41 2.07 24.92 -29.39
CA TRP A 41 1.37 24.03 -28.48
C TRP A 41 2.13 22.70 -28.39
N ILE A 42 2.53 22.32 -27.17
CA ILE A 42 3.30 21.10 -26.91
C ILE A 42 2.40 20.08 -26.21
N GLN A 43 2.29 18.88 -26.77
CA GLN A 43 1.45 17.82 -26.22
C GLN A 43 1.92 17.38 -24.83
N SER A 44 0.97 17.22 -23.92
CA SER A 44 1.16 16.63 -22.60
C SER A 44 -0.18 16.13 -22.06
N ALA A 45 -0.21 15.84 -20.77
CA ALA A 45 -1.43 15.58 -20.03
C ALA A 45 -1.25 15.95 -18.55
N CYS A 46 -2.37 16.17 -17.87
CA CYS A 46 -2.39 16.72 -16.52
C CYS A 46 -1.85 15.73 -15.48
N VAL A 47 -0.82 16.14 -14.74
CA VAL A 47 -0.20 15.34 -13.66
C VAL A 47 -0.66 15.78 -12.25
N LEU A 48 -1.97 16.00 -12.09
CA LEU A 48 -2.56 16.34 -10.78
C LEU A 48 -3.44 15.20 -10.25
N CYS A 49 -4.71 15.12 -10.62
CA CYS A 49 -5.55 13.97 -10.23
C CYS A 49 -5.35 12.77 -11.18
N SER A 50 -5.84 11.60 -10.79
CA SER A 50 -5.71 10.37 -11.57
C SER A 50 -6.53 10.28 -12.87
N ASN A 51 -7.34 11.29 -13.21
CA ASN A 51 -8.03 11.29 -14.50
C ASN A 51 -7.05 11.23 -15.67
N GLY A 52 -5.89 11.90 -15.59
CA GLY A 52 -4.92 11.94 -16.68
C GLY A 52 -5.45 12.63 -17.95
N CYS A 53 -6.01 13.83 -17.80
CA CYS A 53 -6.61 14.58 -18.91
C CYS A 53 -5.56 15.03 -19.93
N GLY A 54 -5.73 14.69 -21.22
CA GLY A 54 -4.94 15.23 -22.32
C GLY A 54 -5.03 16.73 -22.47
N LEU A 55 -3.88 17.38 -22.65
CA LEU A 55 -3.79 18.83 -22.87
C LEU A 55 -2.60 19.19 -23.76
N ASP A 56 -2.60 20.41 -24.26
CA ASP A 56 -1.41 21.03 -24.82
C ASP A 56 -0.93 22.16 -23.90
N ILE A 57 0.38 22.29 -23.76
CA ILE A 57 1.08 23.37 -23.07
C ILE A 57 1.37 24.47 -24.09
N GLY A 58 0.85 25.68 -23.85
CA GLY A 58 1.12 26.85 -24.68
C GLY A 58 2.45 27.48 -24.28
N VAL A 59 3.35 27.66 -25.24
CA VAL A 59 4.68 28.24 -25.01
C VAL A 59 4.85 29.50 -25.86
N LYS A 60 5.39 30.56 -25.26
CA LYS A 60 5.82 31.79 -25.92
C LYS A 60 7.14 32.26 -25.33
N ASP A 61 8.10 32.66 -26.16
CA ASP A 61 9.42 33.15 -25.73
C ASP A 61 10.12 32.20 -24.72
N GLY A 62 10.01 30.89 -24.97
CA GLY A 62 10.58 29.85 -24.10
C GLY A 62 9.87 29.67 -22.74
N ARG A 63 8.72 30.30 -22.53
CA ARG A 63 7.95 30.24 -21.27
C ARG A 63 6.57 29.64 -21.49
N VAL A 64 6.11 28.83 -20.53
CA VAL A 64 4.71 28.41 -20.47
C VAL A 64 3.82 29.61 -20.15
N ILE A 65 2.80 29.84 -20.98
CA ILE A 65 1.85 30.96 -20.87
C ILE A 65 0.39 30.49 -20.74
N GLY A 66 0.15 29.18 -20.78
CA GLY A 66 -1.19 28.61 -20.65
C GLY A 66 -1.31 27.14 -21.01
N VAL A 67 -2.54 26.63 -20.95
CA VAL A 67 -2.90 25.26 -21.37
C VAL A 67 -4.26 25.25 -22.09
N ARG A 68 -4.49 24.23 -22.92
CA ARG A 68 -5.81 23.88 -23.47
C ARG A 68 -6.01 22.37 -23.41
N GLY A 69 -7.23 21.90 -23.20
CA GLY A 69 -7.52 20.47 -23.30
C GLY A 69 -7.51 19.97 -24.74
N ARG A 70 -7.13 18.71 -24.94
CA ARG A 70 -7.12 18.06 -26.27
C ARG A 70 -8.47 17.43 -26.58
N VAL A 71 -9.17 17.91 -27.60
CA VAL A 71 -10.51 17.40 -27.97
C VAL A 71 -10.50 15.98 -28.52
N SER A 72 -9.36 15.55 -29.08
CA SER A 72 -9.13 14.19 -29.59
C SER A 72 -8.91 13.16 -28.48
N ASP A 73 -8.69 13.59 -27.25
CA ASP A 73 -8.37 12.72 -26.13
C ASP A 73 -9.61 11.95 -25.63
N ARG A 74 -9.45 10.63 -25.43
CA ARG A 74 -10.52 9.73 -24.97
C ARG A 74 -11.01 10.01 -23.55
N VAL A 75 -10.14 10.50 -22.68
CA VAL A 75 -10.38 10.69 -21.25
C VAL A 75 -11.23 11.92 -21.02
N ASN A 76 -10.80 13.06 -21.55
CA ASN A 76 -11.38 14.36 -21.21
C ASN A 76 -12.13 15.05 -22.35
N LYS A 77 -11.97 14.61 -23.61
CA LYS A 77 -12.62 15.21 -24.78
C LYS A 77 -12.47 16.75 -24.80
N GLY A 78 -11.30 17.23 -24.38
CA GLY A 78 -10.92 18.65 -24.29
C GLY A 78 -11.22 19.37 -22.97
N ARG A 79 -11.90 18.74 -22.01
CA ARG A 79 -12.26 19.39 -20.74
C ARG A 79 -11.11 19.39 -19.73
N LEU A 80 -11.04 20.41 -18.89
CA LEU A 80 -10.06 20.50 -17.82
C LEU A 80 -10.72 21.01 -16.54
N GLY A 81 -10.31 20.45 -15.40
CA GLY A 81 -10.76 20.93 -14.08
C GLY A 81 -10.02 22.20 -13.62
N PRO A 82 -10.42 22.79 -12.48
CA PRO A 82 -9.82 24.03 -11.97
C PRO A 82 -8.30 23.91 -11.78
N LYS A 83 -7.88 22.77 -11.22
CA LYS A 83 -6.47 22.43 -11.05
C LYS A 83 -5.71 22.33 -12.37
N GLY A 84 -6.29 21.71 -13.40
CA GLY A 84 -5.67 21.59 -14.72
C GLY A 84 -5.50 22.93 -15.42
N LEU A 85 -6.51 23.81 -15.32
CA LEU A 85 -6.50 25.12 -15.98
C LEU A 85 -5.58 26.15 -15.30
N ASN A 86 -5.30 26.00 -14.02
CA ASN A 86 -4.54 27.00 -13.25
C ASN A 86 -3.21 26.49 -12.70
N GLY A 87 -3.00 25.17 -12.59
CA GLY A 87 -1.83 24.57 -11.97
C GLY A 87 -0.51 24.88 -12.69
N TRP A 88 -0.55 25.09 -14.01
CA TRP A 88 0.64 25.43 -14.80
C TRP A 88 1.32 26.72 -14.35
N SER A 89 0.59 27.64 -13.71
CA SER A 89 1.13 28.92 -13.23
C SER A 89 2.25 28.77 -12.19
N SER A 90 2.34 27.63 -11.49
CA SER A 90 3.43 27.38 -10.55
C SER A 90 4.79 27.15 -11.23
N ILE A 91 4.83 26.91 -12.55
CA ILE A 91 6.06 26.48 -13.22
C ILE A 91 7.21 27.50 -13.10
N HIS A 92 6.84 28.78 -13.20
CA HIS A 92 7.76 29.93 -13.13
C HIS A 92 7.81 30.60 -11.75
N HIS A 93 7.28 29.95 -10.71
CA HIS A 93 7.25 30.56 -9.38
C HIS A 93 8.68 30.83 -8.88
N PRO A 94 8.97 31.98 -8.25
CA PRO A 94 10.33 32.35 -7.84
C PRO A 94 10.98 31.36 -6.85
N ASP A 95 10.18 30.73 -5.99
CA ASP A 95 10.63 29.71 -5.02
C ASP A 95 11.17 28.40 -5.62
N ARG A 96 11.20 28.22 -6.94
CA ARG A 96 11.72 26.96 -7.53
C ARG A 96 13.13 26.66 -7.01
N LEU A 97 13.39 25.38 -6.69
CA LEU A 97 14.74 24.91 -6.42
C LEU A 97 15.55 24.98 -7.72
N LYS A 98 16.72 25.63 -7.69
CA LYS A 98 17.55 25.92 -8.88
C LYS A 98 18.91 25.24 -8.86
N SER A 99 19.44 24.88 -7.70
CA SER A 99 20.73 24.22 -7.55
C SER A 99 20.63 23.22 -6.39
N PRO A 100 21.47 22.17 -6.36
CA PRO A 100 21.61 21.32 -5.19
C PRO A 100 21.91 22.14 -3.94
N LEU A 101 21.38 21.68 -2.79
CA LEU A 101 21.70 22.23 -1.48
C LEU A 101 22.27 21.13 -0.58
N ILE A 102 23.30 21.45 0.19
CA ILE A 102 23.88 20.55 1.20
C ILE A 102 23.81 21.23 2.56
N ARG A 103 23.44 20.46 3.59
CA ARG A 103 23.51 20.93 4.97
C ARG A 103 24.95 20.94 5.44
N ARG A 104 25.51 22.13 5.67
CA ARG A 104 26.89 22.31 6.12
C ARG A 104 27.02 22.16 7.64
N GLU A 105 28.26 22.17 8.14
CA GLU A 105 28.56 22.01 9.57
C GLU A 105 27.86 23.06 10.46
N ASN A 106 27.60 24.26 9.93
CA ASN A 106 26.82 25.32 10.57
C ASN A 106 25.30 25.05 10.65
N GLY A 107 24.87 23.87 10.20
CA GLY A 107 23.48 23.41 10.19
C GLY A 107 22.62 24.00 9.07
N GLN A 108 23.10 24.95 8.27
CA GLN A 108 22.32 25.58 7.19
C GLN A 108 22.43 24.81 5.87
N LEU A 109 21.35 24.85 5.08
CA LEU A 109 21.35 24.38 3.70
C LEU A 109 21.97 25.47 2.81
N GLU A 110 23.08 25.15 2.15
CA GLU A 110 23.81 26.05 1.28
C GLU A 110 23.91 25.48 -0.14
N PRO A 111 23.92 26.33 -1.19
CA PRO A 111 24.14 25.90 -2.56
C PRO A 111 25.40 25.03 -2.70
N ALA A 112 25.28 24.00 -3.53
CA ALA A 112 26.35 23.06 -3.87
C ALA A 112 26.30 22.74 -5.36
N THR A 113 27.41 22.23 -5.91
CA THR A 113 27.41 21.71 -7.28
C THR A 113 26.76 20.33 -7.31
N TRP A 114 26.30 19.90 -8.49
CA TRP A 114 25.81 18.54 -8.70
C TRP A 114 26.86 17.47 -8.37
N ASP A 115 28.12 17.70 -8.75
CA ASP A 115 29.21 16.76 -8.46
C ASP A 115 29.43 16.62 -6.96
N GLU A 116 29.40 17.73 -6.21
CA GLU A 116 29.56 17.71 -4.76
C GLU A 116 28.40 16.97 -4.08
N ALA A 117 27.16 17.32 -4.43
CA ALA A 117 25.97 16.70 -3.85
C ALA A 117 25.88 15.20 -4.16
N MET A 118 26.09 14.81 -5.41
CA MET A 118 26.03 13.40 -5.82
C MET A 118 27.19 12.59 -5.25
N SER A 119 28.39 13.16 -5.13
CA SER A 119 29.51 12.46 -4.48
C SER A 119 29.23 12.22 -3.00
N LEU A 120 28.70 13.22 -2.28
CA LEU A 120 28.29 13.04 -0.88
C LEU A 120 27.22 11.94 -0.73
N ILE A 121 26.22 11.90 -1.61
CA ILE A 121 25.18 10.86 -1.60
C ILE A 121 25.80 9.47 -1.82
N VAL A 122 26.70 9.33 -2.79
CA VAL A 122 27.37 8.06 -3.12
C VAL A 122 28.26 7.61 -1.97
N ASP A 123 29.03 8.52 -1.37
CA ASP A 123 29.90 8.22 -0.22
C ASP A 123 29.07 7.77 0.99
N LYS A 124 27.94 8.44 1.26
CA LYS A 124 27.02 8.04 2.34
C LYS A 124 26.33 6.72 2.05
N ALA A 125 25.96 6.45 0.80
CA ALA A 125 25.41 5.16 0.40
C ALA A 125 26.43 4.03 0.63
N LYS A 126 27.66 4.19 0.14
CA LYS A 126 28.76 3.22 0.34
C LYS A 126 29.06 3.01 1.82
N ALA A 127 29.23 4.09 2.60
CA ALA A 127 29.46 4.01 4.04
C ALA A 127 28.30 3.32 4.80
N THR A 128 27.05 3.56 4.36
CA THR A 128 25.88 2.88 4.95
C THR A 128 25.87 1.39 4.62
N ILE A 129 26.23 1.02 3.39
CA ILE A 129 26.37 -0.38 2.96
C ILE A 129 27.45 -1.09 3.77
N ASP A 130 28.61 -0.45 3.94
CA ASP A 130 29.75 -1.01 4.68
C ASP A 130 29.41 -1.18 6.18
N LYS A 131 28.77 -0.18 6.78
CA LYS A 131 28.40 -0.19 8.21
C LYS A 131 27.23 -1.13 8.50
N LEU A 132 26.21 -1.13 7.66
CA LEU A 132 24.99 -1.91 7.82
C LEU A 132 24.98 -3.02 6.78
N THR A 133 24.19 -2.85 5.74
CA THR A 133 24.12 -3.63 4.49
C THR A 133 23.45 -2.75 3.45
N ARG A 134 23.15 -3.29 2.25
CA ARG A 134 22.32 -2.60 1.26
C ARG A 134 20.88 -2.32 1.72
N HIS A 135 20.39 -3.08 2.71
CA HIS A 135 19.13 -2.80 3.42
C HIS A 135 19.26 -1.62 4.41
N GLY A 136 20.43 -1.01 4.55
CA GLY A 136 20.59 0.26 5.27
C GLY A 136 20.03 1.47 4.52
N ILE A 137 19.63 1.30 3.26
CA ILE A 137 19.16 2.36 2.37
C ILE A 137 17.68 2.11 2.03
N GLY A 138 16.84 3.12 2.27
CA GLY A 138 15.42 3.11 1.90
C GLY A 138 15.06 4.21 0.90
N PHE A 139 14.11 3.92 0.01
CA PHE A 139 13.54 4.88 -0.93
C PHE A 139 12.05 5.10 -0.65
N TYR A 140 11.66 6.38 -0.55
CA TYR A 140 10.27 6.79 -0.41
C TYR A 140 9.86 7.74 -1.53
N THR A 141 9.15 7.19 -2.51
CA THR A 141 8.78 7.89 -3.74
C THR A 141 7.34 8.40 -3.72
N SER A 142 6.81 8.81 -4.87
CA SER A 142 5.46 9.33 -5.04
C SER A 142 4.68 8.59 -6.11
N GLY A 143 3.41 8.96 -6.33
CA GLY A 143 2.63 8.62 -7.54
C GLY A 143 2.61 9.75 -8.59
N GLN A 144 3.69 10.55 -8.67
CA GLN A 144 3.79 11.76 -9.52
C GLN A 144 5.02 11.81 -10.44
N LEU A 145 5.86 10.77 -10.49
CA LEU A 145 6.97 10.66 -11.45
C LEU A 145 6.48 10.04 -12.76
N PHE A 146 7.32 10.04 -13.79
CA PHE A 146 7.05 9.35 -15.05
C PHE A 146 7.48 7.89 -15.02
N LEU A 147 6.90 7.10 -15.92
CA LEU A 147 7.12 5.66 -16.07
C LEU A 147 8.61 5.30 -16.13
N GLU A 148 9.36 6.04 -16.94
CA GLU A 148 10.80 5.84 -17.15
C GLU A 148 11.59 6.03 -15.85
N GLU A 149 11.20 7.04 -15.06
CA GLU A 149 11.83 7.40 -13.79
C GLU A 149 11.59 6.30 -12.75
N TYR A 150 10.37 5.77 -12.68
CA TYR A 150 10.07 4.65 -11.81
C TYR A 150 10.78 3.37 -12.26
N TYR A 151 10.84 3.08 -13.56
CA TYR A 151 11.48 1.86 -14.03
C TYR A 151 12.98 1.85 -13.69
N VAL A 152 13.67 2.97 -13.88
CA VAL A 152 15.09 3.10 -13.47
C VAL A 152 15.24 3.02 -11.95
N LEU A 153 14.35 3.66 -11.18
CA LEU A 153 14.40 3.56 -9.72
C LEU A 153 14.20 2.12 -9.23
N ALA A 154 13.29 1.35 -9.85
CA ALA A 154 13.10 -0.07 -9.56
C ALA A 154 14.38 -0.89 -9.84
N MET A 155 15.08 -0.60 -10.95
CA MET A 155 16.38 -1.24 -11.23
C MET A 155 17.45 -0.85 -10.20
N ILE A 156 17.53 0.42 -9.80
CA ILE A 156 18.47 0.89 -8.77
C ILE A 156 18.26 0.13 -7.46
N GLY A 157 17.02 0.05 -6.98
CA GLY A 157 16.74 -0.59 -5.71
C GLY A 157 16.80 -2.11 -5.78
N LYS A 158 16.10 -2.76 -6.72
CA LYS A 158 15.95 -4.22 -6.75
C LYS A 158 17.12 -4.95 -7.42
N ALA A 159 17.76 -4.35 -8.43
CA ALA A 159 18.87 -4.98 -9.16
C ALA A 159 20.26 -4.40 -8.79
N GLY A 160 20.36 -3.10 -8.53
CA GLY A 160 21.61 -2.46 -8.15
C GLY A 160 21.96 -2.65 -6.67
N LEU A 161 21.03 -2.24 -5.79
CA LEU A 161 21.18 -2.34 -4.34
C LEU A 161 20.63 -3.66 -3.79
N ASN A 162 19.82 -4.38 -4.55
CA ASN A 162 19.15 -5.60 -4.10
C ASN A 162 18.40 -5.41 -2.76
N THR A 163 17.75 -4.27 -2.57
CA THR A 163 17.01 -3.94 -1.33
C THR A 163 15.50 -4.15 -1.50
N LEU A 164 14.83 -4.58 -0.43
CA LEU A 164 13.37 -4.58 -0.31
C LEU A 164 12.78 -3.25 0.15
N HIS A 165 13.62 -2.27 0.51
CA HIS A 165 13.19 -1.03 1.16
C HIS A 165 12.85 0.07 0.15
N MET A 166 11.80 -0.20 -0.62
CA MET A 166 11.22 0.75 -1.57
C MET A 166 9.72 0.80 -1.36
N ASP A 167 9.17 2.01 -1.23
CA ASP A 167 7.73 2.24 -1.17
C ASP A 167 7.46 3.68 -1.63
N GLY A 168 6.19 4.02 -1.80
CA GLY A 168 5.79 5.37 -2.18
C GLY A 168 4.60 5.88 -1.41
N ASN A 169 4.27 7.16 -1.58
CA ASN A 169 3.02 7.71 -1.07
C ASN A 169 1.77 7.10 -1.74
N THR A 170 1.95 6.28 -2.78
CA THR A 170 0.94 5.37 -3.34
C THR A 170 0.47 4.36 -2.30
N ARG A 171 1.30 3.94 -1.34
CA ARG A 171 0.91 3.20 -0.13
C ARG A 171 -0.20 3.87 0.64
N LEU A 172 -0.13 5.20 0.74
CA LEU A 172 -1.09 6.02 1.48
C LEU A 172 -2.40 6.19 0.73
N CYS A 173 -2.49 5.78 -0.54
CA CYS A 173 -3.55 6.21 -1.44
C CYS A 173 -4.22 5.05 -2.18
N THR A 174 -3.45 4.23 -2.89
CA THR A 174 -3.94 3.27 -3.90
C THR A 174 -3.55 1.82 -3.60
N ALA A 175 -2.86 1.54 -2.49
CA ALA A 175 -2.47 0.18 -2.14
C ALA A 175 -3.69 -0.73 -1.89
N THR A 176 -4.78 -0.22 -1.31
CA THR A 176 -6.02 -0.99 -1.17
C THR A 176 -6.69 -1.29 -2.51
N ALA A 177 -6.63 -0.34 -3.47
CA ALA A 177 -7.12 -0.60 -4.82
C ALA A 177 -6.35 -1.77 -5.46
N ALA A 178 -5.02 -1.74 -5.37
CA ALA A 178 -4.15 -2.83 -5.85
C ALA A 178 -4.47 -4.16 -5.19
N ALA A 179 -4.48 -4.18 -3.86
CA ALA A 179 -4.76 -5.38 -3.09
C ALA A 179 -6.11 -5.98 -3.46
N SER A 180 -7.19 -5.18 -3.53
CA SER A 180 -8.51 -5.69 -3.89
C SER A 180 -8.59 -6.31 -5.30
N MET A 181 -7.82 -5.76 -6.25
CA MET A 181 -7.75 -6.30 -7.61
C MET A 181 -7.00 -7.63 -7.63
N ARG A 182 -5.90 -7.75 -6.89
CA ARG A 182 -5.17 -9.02 -6.74
C ARG A 182 -6.01 -10.08 -6.04
N GLU A 183 -6.69 -9.73 -4.97
CA GLU A 183 -7.54 -10.65 -4.21
C GLU A 183 -8.73 -11.17 -5.05
N SER A 184 -9.33 -10.34 -5.90
CA SER A 184 -10.51 -10.73 -6.69
C SER A 184 -10.18 -11.27 -8.09
N PHE A 185 -9.15 -10.75 -8.75
CA PHE A 185 -8.86 -10.99 -10.17
C PHE A 185 -7.45 -11.54 -10.42
N GLY A 186 -6.66 -11.77 -9.37
CA GLY A 186 -5.32 -12.35 -9.44
C GLY A 186 -4.21 -11.37 -9.80
N SER A 187 -4.53 -10.17 -10.29
CA SER A 187 -3.55 -9.10 -10.55
C SER A 187 -4.22 -7.72 -10.55
N ASP A 188 -3.43 -6.67 -10.32
CA ASP A 188 -3.84 -5.31 -10.61
C ASP A 188 -4.14 -5.11 -12.10
N GLY A 189 -5.03 -4.15 -12.37
CA GLY A 189 -5.55 -3.86 -13.70
C GLY A 189 -7.03 -3.60 -13.62
N GLN A 190 -7.39 -2.33 -13.80
CA GLN A 190 -8.79 -1.91 -13.73
C GLN A 190 -9.59 -2.65 -14.80
N PRO A 191 -10.69 -3.35 -14.48
CA PRO A 191 -11.49 -4.05 -15.49
C PRO A 191 -12.31 -3.09 -16.34
N GLY A 192 -12.84 -2.03 -15.72
CA GLY A 192 -13.70 -1.05 -16.36
C GLY A 192 -12.96 -0.04 -17.21
N SER A 193 -13.75 0.79 -17.89
CA SER A 193 -13.29 1.96 -18.64
C SER A 193 -14.10 3.20 -18.27
N TYR A 194 -13.52 4.38 -18.43
CA TYR A 194 -14.28 5.64 -18.37
C TYR A 194 -15.42 5.71 -19.38
N THR A 195 -15.34 4.96 -20.49
CA THR A 195 -16.46 4.86 -21.43
C THR A 195 -17.63 4.06 -20.87
N ASP A 196 -17.49 3.30 -19.79
CA ASP A 196 -18.64 2.62 -19.18
C ASP A 196 -19.66 3.59 -18.57
N ILE A 197 -19.25 4.80 -18.20
CA ILE A 197 -20.18 5.86 -17.76
C ILE A 197 -21.20 6.18 -18.86
N ASP A 198 -20.80 6.06 -20.13
CA ASP A 198 -21.64 6.39 -21.27
C ASP A 198 -22.78 5.39 -21.49
N TYR A 199 -22.60 4.15 -21.04
CA TYR A 199 -23.51 3.06 -21.34
C TYR A 199 -24.26 2.55 -20.12
N THR A 200 -23.74 2.79 -18.91
CA THR A 200 -24.30 2.21 -17.70
C THR A 200 -25.72 2.72 -17.38
N ASP A 201 -26.51 1.86 -16.76
CA ASP A 201 -27.84 2.11 -16.21
C ASP A 201 -27.79 2.35 -14.70
N CYS A 202 -26.69 1.98 -14.04
CA CYS A 202 -26.47 2.22 -12.61
C CYS A 202 -25.01 2.57 -12.30
N LEU A 203 -24.82 3.72 -11.65
CA LEU A 203 -23.56 4.15 -11.06
C LEU A 203 -23.59 3.87 -9.56
N PHE A 204 -22.67 3.04 -9.08
CA PHE A 204 -22.51 2.76 -7.65
C PHE A 204 -21.19 3.35 -7.15
N LEU A 205 -21.27 4.44 -6.38
CA LEU A 205 -20.10 5.18 -5.89
C LEU A 205 -19.92 4.96 -4.39
N VAL A 206 -18.86 4.28 -3.97
CA VAL A 206 -18.63 3.93 -2.57
C VAL A 206 -17.41 4.67 -2.02
N GLY A 207 -17.62 5.51 -1.01
CA GLY A 207 -16.55 6.32 -0.42
C GLY A 207 -15.84 7.23 -1.44
N HIS A 208 -16.57 7.67 -2.48
CA HIS A 208 -16.02 8.40 -3.61
C HIS A 208 -16.79 9.71 -3.90
N ASN A 209 -16.31 10.81 -3.33
CA ASN A 209 -16.73 12.16 -3.70
C ASN A 209 -16.04 12.61 -5.02
N VAL A 210 -16.49 12.02 -6.13
CA VAL A 210 -15.96 12.26 -7.48
C VAL A 210 -16.03 13.74 -7.89
N ALA A 211 -16.99 14.49 -7.36
CA ALA A 211 -17.16 15.92 -7.65
C ALA A 211 -15.96 16.76 -7.21
N ALA A 212 -15.35 16.43 -6.06
CA ALA A 212 -14.17 17.12 -5.54
C ALA A 212 -12.85 16.47 -6.00
N THR A 213 -12.82 15.15 -6.20
CA THR A 213 -11.57 14.41 -6.47
C THR A 213 -11.26 14.24 -7.95
N GLN A 214 -12.29 14.13 -8.81
CA GLN A 214 -12.16 13.80 -10.24
C GLN A 214 -13.11 14.65 -11.10
N THR A 215 -13.01 15.98 -10.96
CA THR A 215 -13.91 16.98 -11.59
C THR A 215 -14.28 16.75 -13.06
N VAL A 216 -13.36 16.29 -13.91
CA VAL A 216 -13.64 16.02 -15.33
C VAL A 216 -14.50 14.76 -15.50
N LEU A 217 -14.18 13.68 -14.79
CA LEU A 217 -14.99 12.46 -14.76
C LEU A 217 -16.40 12.75 -14.22
N TRP A 218 -16.49 13.59 -13.17
CA TRP A 218 -17.80 14.04 -12.67
C TRP A 218 -18.57 14.87 -13.71
N SER A 219 -17.88 15.68 -14.51
CA SER A 219 -18.53 16.42 -15.60
C SER A 219 -19.17 15.48 -16.62
N ARG A 220 -18.52 14.35 -16.94
CA ARG A 220 -19.06 13.28 -17.78
C ARG A 220 -20.27 12.62 -17.14
N MET A 221 -20.19 12.26 -15.86
CA MET A 221 -21.32 11.68 -15.11
C MET A 221 -22.52 12.63 -15.04
N LEU A 222 -22.30 13.91 -14.74
CA LEU A 222 -23.36 14.94 -14.72
C LEU A 222 -24.05 15.07 -16.08
N ASP A 223 -23.28 15.13 -17.16
CA ASP A 223 -23.84 15.20 -18.51
C ASP A 223 -24.62 13.92 -18.87
N ARG A 224 -24.21 12.76 -18.34
CA ARG A 224 -24.94 11.50 -18.50
C ARG A 224 -26.24 11.47 -17.71
N LEU A 225 -26.24 12.04 -16.49
CA LEU A 225 -27.40 12.17 -15.60
C LEU A 225 -28.44 13.18 -16.09
N GLU A 226 -28.04 14.14 -16.93
CA GLU A 226 -28.95 15.10 -17.57
C GLU A 226 -29.34 14.69 -18.99
N GLY A 227 -28.75 13.60 -19.50
CA GLY A 227 -29.05 13.01 -20.80
C GLY A 227 -30.42 12.34 -20.86
N PRO A 228 -30.85 11.89 -22.05
CA PRO A 228 -32.20 11.35 -22.28
C PRO A 228 -32.50 10.02 -21.58
N ARG A 229 -31.49 9.31 -21.05
CA ARG A 229 -31.66 8.02 -20.35
C ARG A 229 -30.77 7.92 -19.12
N PRO A 230 -30.98 8.76 -18.09
CA PRO A 230 -30.03 8.90 -17.00
C PRO A 230 -29.89 7.60 -16.19
N PRO A 231 -28.66 7.18 -15.82
CA PRO A 231 -28.47 6.05 -14.93
C PRO A 231 -29.03 6.35 -13.53
N LYS A 232 -29.39 5.31 -12.78
CA LYS A 232 -29.55 5.41 -11.33
C LYS A 232 -28.19 5.71 -10.71
N LEU A 233 -28.16 6.56 -9.69
CA LEU A 233 -26.94 6.92 -8.97
C LEU A 233 -27.09 6.53 -7.49
N ILE A 234 -26.31 5.56 -7.04
CA ILE A 234 -26.23 5.17 -5.62
C ILE A 234 -24.91 5.70 -5.08
N VAL A 235 -24.97 6.47 -4.00
CA VAL A 235 -23.79 7.05 -3.34
C VAL A 235 -23.73 6.57 -1.90
N VAL A 236 -22.59 6.00 -1.51
CA VAL A 236 -22.25 5.67 -0.13
C VAL A 236 -21.21 6.68 0.36
N ASP A 237 -21.62 7.62 1.19
CA ASP A 237 -20.75 8.67 1.74
C ASP A 237 -21.38 9.16 3.07
N PRO A 238 -20.65 9.21 4.21
CA PRO A 238 -21.19 9.82 5.43
C PRO A 238 -21.56 11.31 5.24
N ARG A 239 -20.99 11.98 4.23
CA ARG A 239 -21.22 13.40 3.95
C ARG A 239 -22.24 13.58 2.83
N GLU A 240 -23.00 14.65 2.90
CA GLU A 240 -23.84 15.11 1.79
C GLU A 240 -23.01 15.99 0.83
N SER A 241 -22.11 15.32 0.10
CA SER A 241 -21.26 15.96 -0.91
C SER A 241 -22.04 16.38 -2.16
N GLU A 242 -21.43 17.20 -3.02
CA GLU A 242 -21.99 17.54 -4.34
C GLU A 242 -22.28 16.31 -5.22
N THR A 243 -21.56 15.22 -5.00
CA THR A 243 -21.88 13.91 -5.59
C THR A 243 -23.15 13.32 -4.99
N ALA A 244 -23.26 13.29 -3.67
CA ALA A 244 -24.41 12.71 -2.96
C ALA A 244 -25.72 13.48 -3.22
N LYS A 245 -25.67 14.81 -3.38
CA LYS A 245 -26.85 15.65 -3.71
C LYS A 245 -27.52 15.28 -5.03
N ARG A 246 -26.82 14.59 -5.94
CA ARG A 246 -27.36 14.13 -7.23
C ARG A 246 -27.80 12.66 -7.19
N ALA A 247 -27.62 11.98 -6.06
CA ALA A 247 -27.90 10.55 -5.95
C ALA A 247 -29.41 10.26 -6.03
N THR A 248 -29.75 9.14 -6.67
CA THR A 248 -31.06 8.51 -6.51
C THR A 248 -31.21 7.97 -5.09
N ILE A 249 -30.16 7.33 -4.55
CA ILE A 249 -30.10 6.87 -3.16
C ILE A 249 -28.75 7.30 -2.57
N HIS A 250 -28.80 7.97 -1.42
CA HIS A 250 -27.62 8.33 -0.64
C HIS A 250 -27.61 7.55 0.68
N LEU A 251 -26.76 6.54 0.77
CA LEU A 251 -26.52 5.80 2.00
C LEU A 251 -25.47 6.56 2.84
N LYS A 252 -25.84 6.93 4.08
CA LYS A 252 -25.03 7.73 5.01
C LYS A 252 -24.50 6.86 6.18
N PRO A 253 -23.58 5.91 5.95
CA PRO A 253 -23.09 5.06 7.04
C PRO A 253 -22.24 5.86 8.02
N LYS A 254 -22.23 5.45 9.28
CA LYS A 254 -21.22 5.85 10.27
C LYS A 254 -19.82 5.61 9.70
N ILE A 255 -18.88 6.51 10.01
CA ILE A 255 -17.49 6.35 9.58
C ILE A 255 -16.96 4.99 10.08
N SER A 256 -16.18 4.30 9.23
CA SER A 256 -15.56 3.00 9.51
C SER A 256 -16.51 1.78 9.57
N THR A 257 -17.72 1.87 8.99
CA THR A 257 -18.67 0.73 8.91
C THR A 257 -18.97 0.25 7.48
N ASN A 258 -18.09 0.55 6.51
CA ASN A 258 -18.29 0.20 5.09
C ASN A 258 -18.53 -1.30 4.87
N LEU A 259 -17.74 -2.17 5.50
CA LEU A 259 -17.83 -3.62 5.30
C LEU A 259 -19.20 -4.17 5.71
N ALA A 260 -19.73 -3.76 6.87
CA ALA A 260 -21.06 -4.18 7.31
C ALA A 260 -22.16 -3.77 6.31
N LEU A 261 -22.10 -2.53 5.80
CA LEU A 261 -23.03 -2.05 4.78
C LEU A 261 -22.98 -2.90 3.50
N LEU A 262 -21.77 -3.17 3.00
CA LEU A 262 -21.56 -3.91 1.76
C LEU A 262 -21.92 -5.40 1.91
N ASN A 263 -21.68 -5.99 3.08
CA ASN A 263 -22.17 -7.34 3.39
C ASN A 263 -23.71 -7.36 3.44
N GLY A 264 -24.34 -6.32 3.99
CA GLY A 264 -25.79 -6.16 3.99
C GLY A 264 -26.43 -6.07 2.60
N LEU A 265 -25.79 -5.34 1.68
CA LEU A 265 -26.23 -5.30 0.28
C LEU A 265 -26.17 -6.69 -0.37
N GLN A 266 -25.06 -7.41 -0.18
CA GLN A 266 -24.90 -8.77 -0.72
C GLN A 266 -25.85 -9.78 -0.09
N HIS A 267 -26.10 -9.69 1.23
CA HIS A 267 -27.13 -10.46 1.92
C HIS A 267 -28.47 -10.35 1.20
N LEU A 268 -28.87 -9.12 0.86
CA LEU A 268 -30.12 -8.85 0.15
C LEU A 268 -30.11 -9.35 -1.29
N LEU A 269 -28.98 -9.32 -2.00
CA LEU A 269 -28.85 -9.92 -3.32
C LEU A 269 -29.12 -11.45 -3.28
N PHE A 270 -28.55 -12.15 -2.28
CA PHE A 270 -28.81 -13.57 -2.08
C PHE A 270 -30.24 -13.86 -1.64
N LYS A 271 -30.74 -13.14 -0.60
CA LYS A 271 -32.08 -13.32 -0.04
C LYS A 271 -33.19 -13.17 -1.09
N ASN A 272 -33.02 -12.24 -2.04
CA ASN A 272 -33.99 -11.97 -3.10
C ASN A 272 -33.74 -12.73 -4.41
N ASN A 273 -32.75 -13.63 -4.46
CA ASN A 273 -32.35 -14.38 -5.66
C ASN A 273 -32.00 -13.48 -6.86
N TRP A 274 -31.27 -12.38 -6.62
CA TRP A 274 -30.79 -11.48 -7.68
C TRP A 274 -29.37 -11.80 -8.16
N VAL A 275 -28.69 -12.76 -7.53
CA VAL A 275 -27.38 -13.26 -7.97
C VAL A 275 -27.54 -13.96 -9.33
N ASN A 276 -26.63 -13.68 -10.25
CA ASN A 276 -26.50 -14.34 -11.54
C ASN A 276 -25.82 -15.71 -11.37
N THR A 277 -26.61 -16.72 -11.02
CA THR A 277 -26.13 -18.08 -10.72
C THR A 277 -25.35 -18.72 -11.87
N GLU A 278 -25.77 -18.49 -13.12
CA GLU A 278 -25.06 -19.01 -14.31
C GLU A 278 -23.65 -18.43 -14.37
N TYR A 279 -23.53 -17.10 -14.29
CA TYR A 279 -22.24 -16.43 -14.31
C TYR A 279 -21.35 -16.86 -13.15
N THR A 280 -21.85 -16.85 -11.91
CA THR A 280 -21.04 -17.19 -10.73
C THR A 280 -20.57 -18.64 -10.75
N SER A 281 -21.42 -19.58 -11.20
CA SER A 281 -21.04 -21.01 -11.27
C SER A 281 -19.90 -21.28 -12.26
N THR A 282 -19.79 -20.46 -13.31
CA THR A 282 -18.81 -20.63 -14.39
C THR A 282 -17.55 -19.81 -14.15
N HIS A 283 -17.69 -18.56 -13.69
CA HIS A 283 -16.63 -17.56 -13.69
C HIS A 283 -16.10 -17.20 -12.30
N THR A 284 -16.60 -17.82 -11.22
CA THR A 284 -16.16 -17.50 -9.86
C THR A 284 -15.84 -18.73 -9.01
N VAL A 285 -15.10 -18.50 -7.91
CA VAL A 285 -14.91 -19.41 -6.76
C VAL A 285 -15.18 -18.65 -5.46
N GLY A 286 -15.44 -19.36 -4.36
CA GLY A 286 -15.65 -18.77 -3.02
C GLY A 286 -17.09 -18.31 -2.74
N LEU A 287 -18.07 -18.77 -3.52
CA LEU A 287 -19.46 -18.35 -3.40
C LEU A 287 -20.10 -18.83 -2.09
N GLU A 288 -19.86 -20.08 -1.70
CA GLU A 288 -20.46 -20.69 -0.50
C GLU A 288 -19.97 -19.99 0.77
N GLU A 289 -18.66 -19.72 0.86
CA GLU A 289 -18.07 -19.00 1.99
C GLU A 289 -18.63 -17.57 2.09
N LEU A 290 -18.71 -16.86 0.97
CA LEU A 290 -19.30 -15.53 0.94
C LEU A 290 -20.76 -15.56 1.41
N GLN A 291 -21.56 -16.50 0.90
CA GLN A 291 -22.97 -16.64 1.27
C GLN A 291 -23.16 -16.93 2.76
N GLU A 292 -22.29 -17.76 3.36
CA GLU A 292 -22.31 -18.05 4.79
C GLU A 292 -22.05 -16.78 5.61
N VAL A 293 -20.97 -16.05 5.29
CA VAL A 293 -20.60 -14.83 6.02
C VAL A 293 -21.66 -13.76 5.90
N VAL A 294 -22.17 -13.46 4.69
CA VAL A 294 -23.14 -12.37 4.51
C VAL A 294 -24.52 -12.71 5.08
N ARG A 295 -24.83 -13.97 5.38
CA ARG A 295 -26.12 -14.37 5.98
C ARG A 295 -26.39 -13.66 7.31
N GLU A 296 -25.34 -13.35 8.07
CA GLU A 296 -25.43 -12.67 9.37
C GLU A 296 -25.76 -11.17 9.27
N TYR A 297 -25.64 -10.57 8.08
CA TYR A 297 -25.80 -9.13 7.87
C TYR A 297 -27.21 -8.81 7.38
N THR A 298 -28.21 -9.14 8.19
CA THR A 298 -29.60 -8.75 7.92
C THR A 298 -29.77 -7.22 7.96
N PRO A 299 -30.81 -6.65 7.34
CA PRO A 299 -31.03 -5.20 7.36
C PRO A 299 -31.02 -4.59 8.76
N ASP A 300 -31.61 -5.26 9.76
CA ASP A 300 -31.64 -4.78 11.15
C ASP A 300 -30.23 -4.71 11.78
N VAL A 301 -29.42 -5.76 11.58
CA VAL A 301 -28.02 -5.80 12.06
C VAL A 301 -27.19 -4.71 11.37
N VAL A 302 -27.39 -4.53 10.07
CA VAL A 302 -26.68 -3.51 9.30
C VAL A 302 -27.08 -2.11 9.74
N GLU A 303 -28.36 -1.86 10.02
CA GLU A 303 -28.85 -0.59 10.54
C GLU A 303 -28.25 -0.28 11.91
N GLU A 304 -28.19 -1.25 12.82
CA GLU A 304 -27.56 -1.08 14.15
C GLU A 304 -26.09 -0.63 14.01
N ILE A 305 -25.31 -1.36 13.22
CA ILE A 305 -23.88 -1.11 13.02
C ILE A 305 -23.66 0.21 12.30
N THR A 306 -24.32 0.41 11.16
CA THR A 306 -24.00 1.48 10.20
C THR A 306 -24.81 2.75 10.43
N GLY A 307 -25.95 2.68 11.11
CA GLY A 307 -26.93 3.77 11.18
C GLY A 307 -27.67 4.05 9.87
N VAL A 308 -27.48 3.24 8.82
CA VAL A 308 -28.25 3.37 7.57
C VAL A 308 -29.60 2.68 7.74
N PRO A 309 -30.73 3.36 7.52
CA PRO A 309 -32.05 2.75 7.66
C PRO A 309 -32.21 1.52 6.77
N ALA A 310 -32.75 0.43 7.31
CA ALA A 310 -32.98 -0.83 6.61
C ALA A 310 -33.71 -0.63 5.28
N GLN A 311 -34.72 0.24 5.26
CA GLN A 311 -35.48 0.55 4.04
C GLN A 311 -34.62 1.16 2.93
N GLN A 312 -33.65 2.03 3.27
CA GLN A 312 -32.74 2.59 2.27
C GLN A 312 -31.76 1.54 1.74
N LEU A 313 -31.29 0.66 2.62
CA LEU A 313 -30.44 -0.48 2.25
C LEU A 313 -31.17 -1.41 1.27
N GLU A 314 -32.42 -1.76 1.56
CA GLU A 314 -33.28 -2.59 0.70
C GLU A 314 -33.53 -1.93 -0.66
N ALA A 315 -33.85 -0.64 -0.70
CA ALA A 315 -34.03 0.10 -1.95
C ALA A 315 -32.74 0.15 -2.79
N ALA A 316 -31.58 0.31 -2.16
CA ALA A 316 -30.29 0.26 -2.86
C ALA A 316 -30.01 -1.15 -3.43
N ALA A 317 -30.24 -2.19 -2.63
CA ALA A 317 -30.08 -3.58 -3.07
C ALA A 317 -31.02 -3.91 -4.24
N GLU A 318 -32.26 -3.41 -4.24
CA GLU A 318 -33.21 -3.60 -5.33
C GLU A 318 -32.74 -2.97 -6.63
N ILE A 319 -32.22 -1.73 -6.59
CA ILE A 319 -31.65 -1.09 -7.78
C ILE A 319 -30.46 -1.89 -8.29
N LEU A 320 -29.56 -2.33 -7.41
CA LEU A 320 -28.39 -3.12 -7.78
C LEU A 320 -28.79 -4.47 -8.37
N GLY A 321 -29.71 -5.20 -7.74
CA GLY A 321 -30.11 -6.54 -8.17
C GLY A 321 -30.93 -6.57 -9.47
N LYS A 322 -31.54 -5.45 -9.87
CA LYS A 322 -32.39 -5.36 -11.07
C LYS A 322 -31.77 -4.55 -12.22
N THR A 323 -30.61 -3.92 -12.02
CA THR A 323 -30.01 -3.11 -13.09
C THR A 323 -29.46 -3.99 -14.23
N PRO A 324 -29.64 -3.61 -15.51
CA PRO A 324 -29.05 -4.35 -16.63
C PRO A 324 -27.53 -4.18 -16.77
N THR A 325 -27.00 -3.05 -16.30
CA THR A 325 -25.57 -2.71 -16.32
C THR A 325 -25.19 -1.93 -15.06
N LEU A 326 -23.93 -2.09 -14.61
CA LEU A 326 -23.44 -1.55 -13.34
C LEU A 326 -21.98 -1.13 -13.44
N LEU A 327 -21.72 0.16 -13.27
CA LEU A 327 -20.37 0.68 -13.08
C LEU A 327 -20.16 1.07 -11.62
N SER A 328 -19.24 0.38 -10.96
CA SER A 328 -18.89 0.63 -9.57
C SER A 328 -17.59 1.40 -9.45
N THR A 329 -17.52 2.35 -8.53
CA THR A 329 -16.28 3.08 -8.24
C THR A 329 -16.04 3.19 -6.73
N ALA A 330 -14.77 3.17 -6.34
CA ALA A 330 -14.37 3.43 -4.96
C ALA A 330 -13.15 4.36 -4.91
N LEU A 331 -12.98 5.07 -3.78
CA LEU A 331 -11.78 5.88 -3.52
C LEU A 331 -11.49 5.91 -2.00
N GLN A 332 -10.95 7.02 -1.49
CA GLN A 332 -10.33 7.08 -0.16
C GLN A 332 -11.30 6.88 1.00
N GLY A 333 -12.61 7.08 0.80
CA GLY A 333 -13.62 6.75 1.82
C GLY A 333 -13.71 5.25 2.11
N VAL A 334 -13.17 4.41 1.22
CA VAL A 334 -12.97 2.97 1.42
C VAL A 334 -11.51 2.69 1.81
N TYR A 335 -10.55 3.14 1.00
CA TYR A 335 -9.14 2.71 1.11
C TYR A 335 -8.41 3.15 2.38
N GLN A 336 -8.86 4.24 3.00
CA GLN A 336 -8.25 4.79 4.22
C GLN A 336 -9.17 4.61 5.43
N SER A 337 -10.14 3.70 5.35
CA SER A 337 -11.11 3.42 6.41
C SER A 337 -10.82 2.08 7.09
N ASN A 338 -11.58 1.74 8.13
CA ASN A 338 -11.51 0.43 8.76
C ASN A 338 -11.83 -0.71 7.77
N GLN A 339 -11.09 -1.82 7.85
CA GLN A 339 -11.20 -3.00 6.97
C GLN A 339 -11.29 -2.62 5.48
N ALA A 340 -10.28 -1.89 5.02
CA ALA A 340 -10.25 -1.25 3.71
C ALA A 340 -10.22 -2.28 2.57
N THR A 341 -9.30 -3.25 2.62
CA THR A 341 -9.19 -4.28 1.57
C THR A 341 -10.44 -5.16 1.49
N PRO A 342 -10.97 -5.70 2.60
CA PRO A 342 -12.23 -6.44 2.57
C PRO A 342 -13.39 -5.64 1.98
N SER A 343 -13.54 -4.36 2.37
CA SER A 343 -14.60 -3.49 1.84
C SER A 343 -14.46 -3.28 0.34
N ALA A 344 -13.24 -3.06 -0.16
CA ALA A 344 -12.99 -2.91 -1.59
C ALA A 344 -13.31 -4.22 -2.37
N CYS A 345 -12.98 -5.38 -1.80
CA CYS A 345 -13.36 -6.68 -2.38
C CYS A 345 -14.88 -6.87 -2.42
N GLN A 346 -15.64 -6.40 -1.42
CA GLN A 346 -17.11 -6.51 -1.46
C GLN A 346 -17.74 -5.72 -2.62
N ILE A 347 -17.12 -4.60 -3.03
CA ILE A 347 -17.55 -3.85 -4.22
C ILE A 347 -17.32 -4.69 -5.48
N ASN A 348 -16.17 -5.37 -5.56
CA ASN A 348 -15.88 -6.30 -6.65
C ASN A 348 -16.87 -7.48 -6.66
N ASN A 349 -17.16 -8.06 -5.49
CA ASN A 349 -18.12 -9.15 -5.33
C ASN A 349 -19.50 -8.76 -5.84
N ILE A 350 -20.02 -7.56 -5.51
CA ILE A 350 -21.34 -7.12 -6.00
C ILE A 350 -21.39 -7.14 -7.54
N ASN A 351 -20.36 -6.62 -8.23
CA ASN A 351 -20.30 -6.69 -9.69
C ASN A 351 -20.21 -8.14 -10.22
N LEU A 352 -19.41 -8.99 -9.56
CA LEU A 352 -19.23 -10.39 -9.94
C LEU A 352 -20.50 -11.22 -9.72
N LEU A 353 -21.18 -11.06 -8.59
CA LEU A 353 -22.45 -11.71 -8.26
C LEU A 353 -23.53 -11.40 -9.28
N LEU A 354 -23.50 -10.22 -9.89
CA LEU A 354 -24.46 -9.81 -10.92
C LEU A 354 -23.98 -10.10 -12.36
N GLY A 355 -22.72 -10.53 -12.54
CA GLY A 355 -22.11 -10.71 -13.86
C GLY A 355 -21.93 -9.39 -14.63
N HIS A 356 -21.69 -8.27 -13.93
CA HIS A 356 -21.48 -6.94 -14.51
C HIS A 356 -19.99 -6.57 -14.60
N ILE A 357 -19.28 -7.26 -15.48
CA ILE A 357 -17.87 -7.00 -15.82
C ILE A 357 -17.61 -7.36 -17.30
N GLY A 358 -16.57 -6.78 -17.91
CA GLY A 358 -16.15 -7.12 -19.28
C GLY A 358 -17.08 -6.65 -20.41
N LYS A 359 -18.17 -5.92 -20.11
CA LYS A 359 -19.17 -5.49 -21.11
C LYS A 359 -19.48 -3.99 -21.01
N PRO A 360 -19.95 -3.33 -22.09
CA PRO A 360 -20.26 -1.90 -22.07
C PRO A 360 -21.22 -1.50 -20.95
N GLY A 361 -20.83 -0.52 -20.14
CA GLY A 361 -21.62 -0.04 -19.01
C GLY A 361 -21.44 -0.86 -17.72
N SER A 362 -20.61 -1.90 -17.77
CA SER A 362 -20.39 -2.83 -16.68
C SER A 362 -18.91 -3.01 -16.38
N GLY A 363 -18.50 -2.55 -15.21
CA GLY A 363 -17.11 -2.63 -14.80
C GLY A 363 -16.88 -2.09 -13.41
N ILE A 364 -15.63 -2.16 -13.00
CA ILE A 364 -15.16 -1.66 -11.71
C ILE A 364 -14.02 -0.69 -11.98
N LEU A 365 -14.06 0.45 -11.30
CA LEU A 365 -12.98 1.43 -11.24
C LEU A 365 -12.59 1.62 -9.77
N GLN A 366 -11.62 0.83 -9.30
CA GLN A 366 -10.97 1.06 -8.00
C GLN A 366 -10.00 2.24 -8.17
N MET A 367 -10.46 3.45 -7.85
CA MET A 367 -9.87 4.67 -8.38
C MET A 367 -8.46 4.95 -7.85
N ASN A 368 -7.58 5.45 -8.72
CA ASN A 368 -6.35 6.08 -8.25
C ASN A 368 -6.64 7.48 -7.68
N GLY A 369 -5.78 8.00 -6.80
CA GLY A 369 -5.85 9.41 -6.35
C GLY A 369 -4.84 10.32 -7.03
N GLN A 370 -3.74 9.74 -7.51
CA GLN A 370 -2.57 10.41 -8.06
C GLN A 370 -2.45 10.10 -9.57
N PRO A 371 -1.78 10.98 -10.34
CA PRO A 371 -1.81 10.96 -11.80
C PRO A 371 -1.09 9.76 -12.40
N THR A 372 0.01 9.34 -11.78
CA THR A 372 0.91 8.30 -12.29
C THR A 372 1.11 7.17 -11.28
N ALA A 373 0.20 7.06 -10.29
CA ALA A 373 0.19 5.96 -9.34
C ALA A 373 0.11 4.60 -10.02
N GLN A 374 -0.53 4.53 -11.21
CA GLN A 374 -0.55 3.30 -11.99
C GLN A 374 0.86 2.90 -12.41
N ASN A 375 1.67 3.82 -12.95
CA ASN A 375 3.05 3.49 -13.35
C ASN A 375 3.92 3.05 -12.18
N ASN A 376 3.75 3.70 -11.02
CA ASN A 376 4.49 3.32 -9.82
C ASN A 376 4.25 1.84 -9.45
N ARG A 377 3.00 1.36 -9.58
CA ARG A 377 2.61 -0.05 -9.36
C ARG A 377 3.07 -0.96 -10.50
N GLU A 378 2.87 -0.55 -11.75
CA GLU A 378 3.31 -1.29 -12.94
C GLU A 378 4.80 -1.61 -12.88
N THR A 379 5.64 -0.63 -12.54
CA THR A 379 7.10 -0.79 -12.51
C THR A 379 7.62 -1.38 -11.19
N GLY A 380 6.78 -1.56 -10.17
CA GLY A 380 7.19 -2.09 -8.87
C GLY A 380 7.97 -1.12 -7.96
N CYS A 381 7.74 0.19 -8.10
CA CYS A 381 8.36 1.20 -7.23
C CYS A 381 7.52 1.53 -5.98
N ASP A 382 6.31 1.00 -5.89
CA ASP A 382 5.50 0.94 -4.66
C ASP A 382 5.93 -0.21 -3.73
N GLY A 383 7.00 -0.92 -4.09
CA GLY A 383 7.50 -2.09 -3.40
C GLY A 383 7.30 -3.37 -4.22
N GLU A 384 6.27 -3.47 -5.04
CA GLU A 384 5.92 -4.68 -5.82
C GLU A 384 6.94 -4.95 -6.94
N TYR A 385 6.70 -5.91 -7.84
CA TYR A 385 7.65 -6.25 -8.91
C TYR A 385 7.16 -5.84 -10.30
N PRO A 386 8.06 -5.40 -11.20
CA PRO A 386 7.72 -4.95 -12.54
C PRO A 386 6.82 -5.92 -13.31
N GLY A 387 5.80 -5.38 -13.97
CA GLY A 387 4.87 -6.16 -14.79
C GLY A 387 3.96 -7.07 -13.97
N PHE A 388 3.60 -6.64 -12.75
CA PHE A 388 2.70 -7.36 -11.85
C PHE A 388 3.15 -8.81 -11.60
N ARG A 389 4.41 -8.96 -11.21
CA ARG A 389 5.03 -10.27 -11.01
C ARG A 389 4.98 -10.71 -9.55
N ASN A 390 4.52 -11.92 -9.32
CA ASN A 390 4.47 -12.54 -8.00
C ASN A 390 5.86 -12.89 -7.47
N PHE A 391 6.25 -12.28 -6.34
CA PHE A 391 7.54 -12.49 -5.67
C PHE A 391 7.74 -13.93 -5.17
N GLN A 392 6.66 -14.67 -4.93
CA GLN A 392 6.69 -16.07 -4.53
C GLN A 392 6.78 -17.03 -5.73
N ASN A 393 6.62 -16.53 -6.96
CA ASN A 393 6.73 -17.34 -8.16
C ASN A 393 8.18 -17.30 -8.68
N PRO A 394 8.95 -18.41 -8.58
CA PRO A 394 10.35 -18.42 -8.99
C PRO A 394 10.53 -18.18 -10.49
N ARG A 395 9.56 -18.57 -11.33
CA ARG A 395 9.58 -18.27 -12.77
C ARG A 395 9.50 -16.77 -13.02
N HIS A 396 8.58 -16.08 -12.35
CA HIS A 396 8.47 -14.62 -12.47
C HIS A 396 9.76 -13.92 -12.04
N MET A 397 10.38 -14.35 -10.95
CA MET A 397 11.65 -13.75 -10.49
C MET A 397 12.79 -14.04 -11.46
N GLN A 398 12.84 -15.24 -12.06
CA GLN A 398 13.78 -15.56 -13.13
C GLN A 398 13.58 -14.69 -14.37
N GLU A 399 12.33 -14.45 -14.80
CA GLU A 399 12.01 -13.58 -15.94
C GLU A 399 12.53 -12.14 -15.72
N ILE A 400 12.39 -11.60 -14.50
CA ILE A 400 12.95 -10.27 -14.17
C ILE A 400 14.47 -10.32 -14.19
N ALA A 401 15.08 -11.34 -13.56
CA ALA A 401 16.53 -11.49 -13.51
C ALA A 401 17.14 -11.58 -14.91
N ASP A 402 16.51 -12.33 -15.82
CA ASP A 402 16.91 -12.44 -17.22
C ASP A 402 16.75 -11.09 -17.95
N ALA A 403 15.61 -10.40 -17.78
CA ALA A 403 15.35 -9.12 -18.41
C ALA A 403 16.31 -8.01 -17.95
N TRP A 404 16.76 -8.04 -16.70
CA TRP A 404 17.76 -7.12 -16.16
C TRP A 404 19.20 -7.64 -16.24
N ASN A 405 19.40 -8.84 -16.80
CA ASN A 405 20.69 -9.48 -16.94
C ASN A 405 21.47 -9.65 -15.61
N ILE A 406 20.80 -10.07 -14.54
CA ILE A 406 21.39 -10.34 -13.23
C ILE A 406 21.23 -11.81 -12.83
N ASP A 407 22.03 -12.25 -11.86
CA ASP A 407 21.86 -13.57 -11.25
C ASP A 407 20.60 -13.60 -10.38
N LEU A 408 19.80 -14.66 -10.45
CA LEU A 408 18.56 -14.81 -9.67
C LEU A 408 18.81 -14.62 -8.16
N VAL A 409 19.95 -15.12 -7.65
CA VAL A 409 20.32 -14.95 -6.23
C VAL A 409 20.33 -13.50 -5.80
N LYS A 410 20.64 -12.55 -6.70
CA LYS A 410 20.66 -11.09 -6.41
C LYS A 410 19.28 -10.44 -6.45
N MET A 411 18.23 -11.16 -6.80
CA MET A 411 16.86 -10.63 -6.77
C MET A 411 16.33 -10.68 -5.32
N PRO A 412 16.06 -9.55 -4.66
CA PRO A 412 15.46 -9.59 -3.33
C PRO A 412 14.00 -10.04 -3.46
N HIS A 413 13.64 -11.27 -3.05
CA HIS A 413 12.26 -11.77 -3.17
C HIS A 413 11.81 -12.76 -2.08
N TRP A 414 12.54 -12.87 -0.96
CA TRP A 414 12.23 -13.81 0.13
C TRP A 414 11.06 -13.39 1.02
N ASN A 415 10.63 -12.14 0.92
CA ASN A 415 9.55 -11.58 1.72
C ASN A 415 8.77 -10.56 0.90
N GLN A 416 7.60 -10.19 1.39
CA GLN A 416 6.85 -9.06 0.85
C GLN A 416 7.69 -7.77 0.88
N PRO A 417 7.46 -6.87 -0.08
CA PRO A 417 8.08 -5.55 -0.09
C PRO A 417 7.90 -4.80 1.22
N THR A 418 8.92 -4.04 1.63
CA THR A 418 8.85 -3.30 2.89
C THR A 418 7.96 -2.07 2.75
N HIS A 419 6.82 -2.03 3.44
CA HIS A 419 5.98 -0.84 3.46
C HIS A 419 6.54 0.27 4.36
N ILE A 420 6.10 1.51 4.14
CA ILE A 420 6.61 2.71 4.81
C ILE A 420 6.59 2.63 6.34
N GLU A 421 5.55 2.11 6.97
CA GLU A 421 5.50 2.00 8.43
C GLU A 421 6.60 1.08 9.00
N ASN A 422 6.95 0.00 8.29
CA ASN A 422 8.10 -0.84 8.65
C ASN A 422 9.41 -0.10 8.41
N MET A 423 9.55 0.67 7.32
CA MET A 423 10.74 1.49 7.13
C MET A 423 10.90 2.56 8.22
N LEU A 424 9.82 3.19 8.66
CA LEU A 424 9.83 4.12 9.80
C LEU A 424 10.27 3.42 11.08
N LYS A 425 9.83 2.17 11.30
CA LYS A 425 10.34 1.35 12.40
C LYS A 425 11.82 1.01 12.24
N TYR A 426 12.30 0.71 11.03
CA TYR A 426 13.72 0.42 10.77
C TYR A 426 14.61 1.66 10.91
N ILE A 427 14.10 2.86 10.60
CA ILE A 427 14.74 4.13 10.97
C ILE A 427 14.76 4.27 12.49
N ASP A 428 13.70 3.87 13.18
CA ASP A 428 13.66 3.93 14.64
C ASP A 428 14.69 3.00 15.29
N ASP A 429 14.76 1.76 14.83
CA ASP A 429 15.71 0.74 15.28
C ASP A 429 17.15 1.03 14.77
N GLY A 430 17.30 1.98 13.84
CA GLY A 430 18.57 2.37 13.23
C GLY A 430 19.11 1.41 12.19
N SER A 431 18.30 0.46 11.69
CA SER A 431 18.66 -0.45 10.61
C SER A 431 18.52 0.16 9.21
N ILE A 432 17.88 1.33 9.08
CA ILE A 432 17.99 2.23 7.92
C ILE A 432 18.78 3.48 8.35
N GLY A 433 19.94 3.71 7.71
CA GLY A 433 20.83 4.85 7.95
C GLY A 433 20.78 5.92 6.85
N MET A 434 20.23 5.60 5.69
CA MET A 434 20.02 6.53 4.59
C MET A 434 18.59 6.41 4.05
N PHE A 435 17.92 7.54 3.87
CA PHE A 435 16.55 7.59 3.36
C PHE A 435 16.39 8.63 2.27
N TRP A 436 16.04 8.19 1.07
CA TRP A 436 15.88 9.04 -0.10
C TRP A 436 14.39 9.27 -0.40
N ILE A 437 13.96 10.52 -0.25
CA ILE A 437 12.58 10.96 -0.47
C ILE A 437 12.47 11.68 -1.81
N SER A 438 11.59 11.23 -2.71
CA SER A 438 11.45 11.80 -4.06
C SER A 438 10.00 12.19 -4.38
N GLY A 439 9.78 13.45 -4.72
CA GLY A 439 8.49 13.96 -5.22
C GLY A 439 7.32 13.89 -4.23
N THR A 440 7.61 13.83 -2.92
CA THR A 440 6.60 13.70 -1.86
C THR A 440 7.01 14.46 -0.60
N ASN A 441 6.02 14.88 0.21
CA ASN A 441 6.23 15.71 1.41
C ASN A 441 5.69 15.00 2.69
N PRO A 442 6.42 13.97 3.17
CA PRO A 442 6.01 13.14 4.32
C PRO A 442 5.78 13.91 5.61
N LEU A 443 6.46 15.04 5.84
CA LEU A 443 6.23 15.89 7.02
C LEU A 443 4.87 16.60 7.05
N VAL A 444 4.04 16.39 6.03
CA VAL A 444 2.64 16.80 6.00
C VAL A 444 1.72 15.62 5.69
N SER A 445 2.14 14.69 4.82
CA SER A 445 1.24 13.65 4.29
C SER A 445 1.21 12.33 5.06
N LEU A 446 2.25 11.97 5.81
CA LEU A 446 2.25 10.73 6.61
C LEU A 446 1.35 10.89 7.85
N PRO A 447 0.78 9.79 8.38
CA PRO A 447 0.05 9.84 9.64
C PRO A 447 1.01 10.05 10.82
N ASN A 448 0.47 10.47 11.98
CA ASN A 448 1.25 10.65 13.22
C ASN A 448 2.50 11.52 12.99
N LEU A 449 2.29 12.74 12.48
CA LEU A 449 3.36 13.68 12.16
C LEU A 449 4.36 13.93 13.33
N PRO A 450 3.96 13.93 14.62
CA PRO A 450 4.93 14.00 15.71
C PRO A 450 5.98 12.89 15.67
N ARG A 451 5.58 11.64 15.43
CA ARG A 451 6.49 10.50 15.28
C ARG A 451 7.38 10.66 14.04
N VAL A 452 6.79 11.02 12.90
CA VAL A 452 7.54 11.18 11.63
C VAL A 452 8.64 12.23 11.76
N ARG A 453 8.34 13.40 12.35
CA ARG A 453 9.35 14.45 12.58
C ARG A 453 10.49 13.93 13.44
N LYS A 454 10.19 13.28 14.57
CA LYS A 454 11.21 12.70 15.47
C LYS A 454 12.14 11.74 14.74
N LEU A 455 11.59 10.88 13.87
CA LEU A 455 12.39 9.90 13.13
C LEU A 455 13.29 10.56 12.08
N PHE A 456 12.77 11.52 11.33
CA PHE A 456 13.52 12.14 10.23
C PHE A 456 14.59 13.12 10.72
N THR A 457 14.47 13.61 11.96
CA THR A 457 15.47 14.47 12.61
C THR A 457 16.50 13.71 13.45
N LYS A 458 16.49 12.37 13.43
CA LYS A 458 17.53 11.56 14.09
C LYS A 458 18.95 11.89 13.57
N PRO A 459 19.94 12.10 14.46
CA PRO A 459 21.31 12.44 14.05
C PRO A 459 21.99 11.42 13.14
N GLU A 460 21.67 10.14 13.30
CA GLU A 460 22.26 9.03 12.55
C GLU A 460 21.63 8.80 11.16
N LEU A 461 20.48 9.42 10.88
CA LEU A 461 19.76 9.26 9.61
C LEU A 461 20.19 10.32 8.60
N PHE A 462 20.77 9.88 7.49
CA PHE A 462 21.08 10.72 6.33
C PHE A 462 19.88 10.81 5.38
N VAL A 463 19.31 12.00 5.21
CA VAL A 463 18.09 12.25 4.43
C VAL A 463 18.42 12.98 3.14
N VAL A 464 18.06 12.38 2.02
CA VAL A 464 18.08 13.04 0.69
C VAL A 464 16.65 13.42 0.33
N CYS A 465 16.42 14.65 -0.11
CA CYS A 465 15.12 15.11 -0.57
C CYS A 465 15.23 15.66 -2.01
N GLN A 466 14.55 14.99 -2.93
CA GLN A 466 14.46 15.38 -4.33
C GLN A 466 13.08 15.97 -4.59
N ASP A 467 13.01 17.28 -4.82
CA ASP A 467 11.76 18.02 -4.97
C ASP A 467 11.93 19.19 -5.97
N ILE A 468 10.80 19.74 -6.42
CA ILE A 468 10.73 20.88 -7.34
C ILE A 468 10.65 22.22 -6.59
N PHE A 469 10.25 22.20 -5.31
CA PHE A 469 10.11 23.36 -4.42
C PHE A 469 10.69 23.10 -3.03
N PRO A 470 11.06 24.16 -2.28
CA PRO A 470 11.21 24.08 -0.85
C PRO A 470 9.89 23.64 -0.19
N THR A 471 10.00 22.62 0.66
CA THR A 471 8.91 22.04 1.46
C THR A 471 9.35 21.85 2.92
N GLU A 472 8.40 21.45 3.79
CA GLU A 472 8.71 21.02 5.15
C GLU A 472 9.76 19.92 5.16
N THR A 473 9.64 18.95 4.25
CA THR A 473 10.59 17.82 4.17
C THR A 473 11.96 18.26 3.68
N THR A 474 12.06 19.16 2.67
CA THR A 474 13.38 19.66 2.23
C THR A 474 14.08 20.42 3.35
N ALA A 475 13.33 21.10 4.23
CA ALA A 475 13.89 21.92 5.30
C ALA A 475 14.67 21.11 6.35
N ILE A 476 14.39 19.80 6.50
CA ILE A 476 15.12 18.90 7.41
C ILE A 476 16.16 18.02 6.71
N ALA A 477 16.21 18.02 5.38
CA ALA A 477 17.07 17.14 4.62
C ALA A 477 18.56 17.48 4.80
N ASP A 478 19.44 16.50 4.61
CA ASP A 478 20.89 16.71 4.58
C ASP A 478 21.36 17.12 3.19
N VAL A 479 20.70 16.60 2.14
CA VAL A 479 20.88 17.02 0.74
C VAL A 479 19.53 17.27 0.09
N VAL A 480 19.40 18.39 -0.63
CA VAL A 480 18.24 18.71 -1.46
C VAL A 480 18.66 18.72 -2.93
N LEU A 481 17.97 17.95 -3.77
CA LEU A 481 18.22 17.87 -5.21
C LEU A 481 17.09 18.56 -6.00
N PRO A 482 17.39 19.58 -6.82
CA PRO A 482 16.38 20.28 -7.62
C PRO A 482 15.91 19.43 -8.81
N ALA A 483 14.63 19.07 -8.81
CA ALA A 483 14.02 18.31 -9.90
C ALA A 483 13.33 19.21 -10.95
N ALA A 484 13.29 18.73 -12.19
CA ALA A 484 12.47 19.29 -13.26
C ALA A 484 11.00 18.89 -13.07
N GLN A 485 10.08 19.85 -13.22
CA GLN A 485 8.65 19.59 -13.05
C GLN A 485 7.95 19.26 -14.38
N TRP A 486 6.64 19.03 -14.33
CA TRP A 486 5.80 18.89 -15.52
C TRP A 486 6.01 20.03 -16.53
N GLY A 487 6.15 19.69 -17.81
CA GLY A 487 6.49 20.61 -18.88
C GLY A 487 8.00 20.86 -19.08
N GLU A 488 8.86 20.43 -18.15
CA GLU A 488 10.32 20.60 -18.23
C GLU A 488 11.06 19.31 -18.58
N LYS A 489 10.34 18.20 -18.69
CA LYS A 489 10.86 16.86 -18.97
C LYS A 489 9.89 16.04 -19.83
N THR A 490 10.42 15.01 -20.49
CA THR A 490 9.67 14.07 -21.33
C THR A 490 9.47 12.75 -20.60
N GLY A 491 8.31 12.14 -20.74
CA GLY A 491 8.06 10.77 -20.25
C GLY A 491 6.59 10.35 -20.35
N CYS A 492 6.39 9.06 -20.18
CA CYS A 492 5.07 8.43 -20.21
C CYS A 492 4.41 8.45 -18.83
N PHE A 493 3.08 8.50 -18.82
CA PHE A 493 2.33 8.16 -17.62
C PHE A 493 0.97 7.54 -17.93
N THR A 494 0.49 6.70 -17.01
CA THR A 494 -0.73 5.91 -17.10
C THR A 494 -1.72 6.37 -16.04
N ASN A 495 -2.93 6.71 -16.48
CA ASN A 495 -4.02 7.09 -15.59
C ASN A 495 -4.75 5.87 -15.01
N VAL A 496 -5.80 6.07 -14.21
CA VAL A 496 -6.61 4.95 -13.68
C VAL A 496 -7.37 4.19 -14.78
N ASP A 497 -7.74 4.85 -15.88
CA ASP A 497 -8.37 4.22 -17.05
C ASP A 497 -7.37 3.38 -17.86
N ARG A 498 -6.21 2.97 -17.30
CA ARG A 498 -5.10 2.27 -17.99
C ARG A 498 -4.57 3.00 -19.23
N THR A 499 -4.95 4.26 -19.44
CA THR A 499 -4.59 5.04 -20.61
C THR A 499 -3.22 5.68 -20.41
N MET A 500 -2.26 5.23 -21.20
CA MET A 500 -0.92 5.79 -21.24
C MET A 500 -0.86 6.99 -22.19
N HIS A 501 -0.32 8.11 -21.71
CA HIS A 501 -0.05 9.31 -22.50
C HIS A 501 1.45 9.61 -22.49
N LEU A 502 1.92 10.28 -23.53
CA LEU A 502 3.27 10.86 -23.61
C LEU A 502 3.22 12.37 -23.34
N SER A 503 4.05 12.82 -22.40
CA SER A 503 4.34 14.25 -22.21
C SER A 503 5.67 14.61 -22.84
N HIS A 504 5.66 15.63 -23.70
CA HIS A 504 6.88 16.19 -24.29
C HIS A 504 7.39 17.37 -23.46
N LYS A 505 8.72 17.50 -23.35
CA LYS A 505 9.37 18.68 -22.79
C LYS A 505 8.95 19.94 -23.58
N ALA A 506 8.37 20.90 -22.88
CA ALA A 506 7.86 22.14 -23.44
C ALA A 506 8.81 23.33 -23.24
N VAL A 507 9.49 23.38 -22.09
CA VAL A 507 10.44 24.43 -21.69
C VAL A 507 11.66 23.83 -20.98
N GLU A 508 12.72 24.61 -20.80
CA GLU A 508 13.88 24.21 -20.00
C GLU A 508 13.58 24.32 -18.49
N PRO A 509 14.10 23.41 -17.66
CA PRO A 509 14.03 23.55 -16.20
C PRO A 509 14.84 24.77 -15.71
N PRO A 510 14.47 25.36 -14.56
CA PRO A 510 15.16 26.55 -14.05
C PRO A 510 16.53 26.21 -13.45
N GLY A 511 17.52 27.07 -13.72
CA GLY A 511 18.87 26.92 -13.16
C GLY A 511 19.52 25.61 -13.60
N GLU A 512 19.93 24.81 -12.63
CA GLU A 512 20.56 23.50 -12.79
C GLU A 512 19.61 22.34 -12.47
N ALA A 513 18.30 22.57 -12.35
CA ALA A 513 17.35 21.50 -12.07
C ALA A 513 17.37 20.43 -13.18
N ARG A 514 17.31 19.15 -12.80
CA ARG A 514 17.41 17.99 -13.73
C ARG A 514 16.16 17.12 -13.68
N ALA A 515 15.84 16.40 -14.75
CA ALA A 515 14.76 15.41 -14.70
C ALA A 515 15.10 14.31 -13.68
N ASP A 516 14.09 13.75 -13.01
CA ASP A 516 14.32 12.70 -12.01
C ASP A 516 15.04 11.49 -12.64
N LEU A 517 14.76 11.19 -13.91
CA LEU A 517 15.50 10.19 -14.69
C LEU A 517 17.01 10.46 -14.71
N ASP A 518 17.42 11.68 -15.02
CA ASP A 518 18.83 12.06 -15.11
C ASP A 518 19.54 11.95 -13.75
N ILE A 519 18.84 12.31 -12.67
CA ILE A 519 19.34 12.19 -11.30
C ILE A 519 19.60 10.73 -10.95
N PHE A 520 18.64 9.85 -11.26
CA PHE A 520 18.76 8.41 -11.00
C PHE A 520 19.85 7.76 -11.87
N LEU A 521 19.97 8.15 -13.15
CA LEU A 521 21.03 7.67 -14.03
C LEU A 521 22.43 8.11 -13.56
N ASP A 522 22.58 9.33 -13.04
CA ASP A 522 23.83 9.82 -12.46
C ASP A 522 24.20 9.01 -11.20
N PHE A 523 23.24 8.79 -10.29
CA PHE A 523 23.45 7.93 -9.11
C PHE A 523 23.90 6.51 -9.50
N ALA A 524 23.16 5.87 -10.42
CA ALA A 524 23.48 4.53 -10.88
C ALA A 524 24.89 4.41 -11.47
N ARG A 525 25.32 5.43 -12.24
CA ARG A 525 26.66 5.48 -12.84
C ARG A 525 27.75 5.59 -11.79
N ARG A 526 27.58 6.47 -10.78
CA ARG A 526 28.58 6.68 -9.71
C ARG A 526 28.64 5.53 -8.70
N MET A 527 27.53 4.82 -8.52
CA MET A 527 27.49 3.56 -7.77
C MET A 527 28.11 2.39 -8.56
N GLU A 528 28.34 2.57 -9.86
CA GLU A 528 28.97 1.60 -10.75
C GLU A 528 28.24 0.25 -10.81
N PHE A 529 26.90 0.26 -10.75
CA PHE A 529 26.12 -0.98 -10.81
C PHE A 529 26.38 -1.76 -12.11
N LYS A 530 26.68 -3.05 -11.95
CA LYS A 530 27.03 -3.96 -13.06
C LYS A 530 25.99 -5.06 -13.25
N ASP A 531 25.82 -5.48 -14.50
CA ASP A 531 25.10 -6.70 -14.84
C ASP A 531 25.98 -7.95 -14.63
N LYS A 532 25.43 -9.15 -14.90
CA LYS A 532 26.16 -10.42 -14.72
C LYS A 532 27.36 -10.59 -15.66
N HIS A 533 27.48 -9.76 -16.70
CA HIS A 533 28.57 -9.80 -17.68
C HIS A 533 29.59 -8.64 -17.48
N GLY A 534 29.44 -7.86 -16.41
CA GLY A 534 30.33 -6.73 -16.10
C GLY A 534 30.03 -5.44 -16.87
N GLY A 535 28.95 -5.41 -17.67
CA GLY A 535 28.43 -4.22 -18.32
C GLY A 535 27.66 -3.32 -17.36
N PRO A 536 27.32 -2.08 -17.74
CA PRO A 536 26.48 -1.21 -16.91
C PRO A 536 25.06 -1.78 -16.80
N LEU A 537 24.56 -1.95 -15.56
CA LEU A 537 23.21 -2.46 -15.30
C LEU A 537 22.11 -1.59 -15.92
N ILE A 538 22.32 -0.27 -15.92
CA ILE A 538 21.37 0.72 -16.43
C ILE A 538 22.06 1.51 -17.56
N PRO A 539 22.01 1.00 -18.81
CA PRO A 539 22.76 1.57 -19.94
C PRO A 539 22.06 2.76 -20.61
N TYR A 540 20.87 3.15 -20.15
CA TYR A 540 20.01 4.13 -20.81
C TYR A 540 20.55 5.56 -20.72
N LYS A 541 20.30 6.35 -21.76
CA LYS A 541 20.68 7.76 -21.87
C LYS A 541 19.50 8.68 -22.13
N THR A 542 18.39 8.14 -22.61
CA THR A 542 17.19 8.93 -22.95
C THR A 542 15.93 8.28 -22.37
N PRO A 543 14.86 9.07 -22.13
CA PRO A 543 13.57 8.52 -21.71
C PRO A 543 13.04 7.44 -22.67
N GLU A 544 13.19 7.62 -23.98
CA GLU A 544 12.69 6.66 -24.97
C GLU A 544 13.43 5.32 -24.93
N GLU A 545 14.75 5.32 -24.69
CA GLU A 545 15.50 4.08 -24.46
C GLU A 545 14.99 3.33 -23.22
N THR A 546 14.70 4.06 -22.14
CA THR A 546 14.11 3.48 -20.92
C THR A 546 12.70 2.95 -21.18
N PHE A 547 11.87 3.68 -21.91
CA PHE A 547 10.54 3.22 -22.32
C PHE A 547 10.61 1.93 -23.14
N ASN A 548 11.57 1.83 -24.06
CA ASN A 548 11.79 0.62 -24.85
C ASN A 548 12.25 -0.58 -24.01
N ALA A 549 12.99 -0.34 -22.93
CA ALA A 549 13.31 -1.38 -21.95
C ALA A 549 12.07 -1.80 -21.15
N TRP A 550 11.24 -0.84 -20.73
CA TRP A 550 9.96 -1.14 -20.07
C TRP A 550 9.03 -1.97 -20.95
N ARG A 551 8.91 -1.66 -22.25
CA ARG A 551 8.12 -2.46 -23.21
C ARG A 551 8.48 -3.95 -23.14
N LYS A 552 9.78 -4.25 -23.13
CA LYS A 552 10.28 -5.63 -23.01
C LYS A 552 9.93 -6.25 -21.65
N MET A 553 10.06 -5.50 -20.56
CA MET A 553 9.71 -5.97 -19.21
C MET A 553 8.21 -6.28 -19.06
N SER A 554 7.36 -5.48 -19.70
CA SER A 554 5.90 -5.60 -19.65
C SER A 554 5.33 -6.72 -20.52
N HIS A 555 6.11 -7.23 -21.48
CA HIS A 555 5.66 -8.20 -22.46
C HIS A 555 5.05 -9.46 -21.82
N GLY A 556 3.86 -9.86 -22.28
CA GLY A 556 3.13 -11.03 -21.80
C GLY A 556 2.51 -10.86 -20.40
N ARG A 557 2.60 -9.69 -19.78
CA ARG A 557 2.01 -9.37 -18.47
C ARG A 557 0.70 -8.57 -18.63
N PRO A 558 -0.14 -8.39 -17.59
CA PRO A 558 -1.40 -7.69 -17.77
C PRO A 558 -1.24 -6.28 -18.35
N CYS A 559 -0.19 -5.56 -17.92
CA CYS A 559 0.17 -4.22 -18.41
C CYS A 559 1.02 -4.21 -19.68
N ASP A 560 0.91 -5.24 -20.54
CA ASP A 560 1.72 -5.34 -21.75
C ASP A 560 1.56 -4.10 -22.64
N CYS A 561 2.68 -3.43 -22.88
CA CYS A 561 2.80 -2.24 -23.72
C CYS A 561 3.68 -2.51 -24.95
N GLY A 562 3.89 -3.77 -25.32
CA GLY A 562 4.84 -4.23 -26.35
C GLY A 562 4.63 -3.57 -27.70
N ALA A 563 3.39 -3.28 -28.09
CA ALA A 563 3.07 -2.61 -29.36
C ALA A 563 3.00 -1.07 -29.27
N LEU A 564 3.22 -0.46 -28.10
CA LEU A 564 3.29 0.99 -27.95
C LEU A 564 4.66 1.54 -28.37
N THR A 565 4.67 2.75 -28.92
CA THR A 565 5.87 3.54 -29.22
C THR A 565 5.60 5.00 -28.88
N TYR A 566 6.65 5.80 -28.68
CA TYR A 566 6.50 7.25 -28.52
C TYR A 566 5.81 7.89 -29.74
N GLU A 567 6.10 7.38 -30.94
CA GLU A 567 5.44 7.78 -32.18
C GLU A 567 3.93 7.55 -32.11
N LYS A 568 3.47 6.35 -31.72
CA LYS A 568 2.04 6.04 -31.56
C LYS A 568 1.34 6.93 -30.54
N LEU A 569 2.04 7.30 -29.46
CA LEU A 569 1.51 8.17 -28.42
C LEU A 569 1.56 9.67 -28.78
N THR A 570 2.21 10.04 -29.89
CA THR A 570 2.36 11.44 -30.33
C THR A 570 1.26 11.85 -31.31
N GLY A 571 0.72 13.05 -31.14
CA GLY A 571 -0.28 13.65 -32.03
C GLY A 571 -1.73 13.22 -31.74
N GLY A 572 -1.95 12.01 -31.23
CA GLY A 572 -3.27 11.43 -30.92
C GLY A 572 -3.75 11.57 -29.47
N SER A 573 -4.63 10.65 -29.05
CA SER A 573 -4.98 10.42 -27.64
C SER A 573 -3.96 9.48 -26.98
N GLY A 574 -3.96 9.39 -25.66
CA GLY A 574 -3.35 8.23 -24.99
C GLY A 574 -4.04 6.91 -25.35
N ILE A 575 -3.34 5.80 -25.15
CA ILE A 575 -3.75 4.44 -25.52
C ILE A 575 -3.85 3.57 -24.26
N GLN A 576 -4.92 2.78 -24.14
CA GLN A 576 -5.08 1.85 -23.02
C GLN A 576 -4.20 0.62 -23.17
N TRP A 577 -3.59 0.15 -22.09
CA TRP A 577 -3.05 -1.20 -22.05
C TRP A 577 -4.13 -2.23 -21.64
N PRO A 578 -3.99 -3.52 -22.03
CA PRO A 578 -2.90 -4.10 -22.81
C PRO A 578 -2.91 -3.59 -24.27
N CYS A 579 -1.73 -3.29 -24.79
CA CYS A 579 -1.50 -2.88 -26.16
C CYS A 579 -0.43 -3.79 -26.78
N THR A 580 -0.90 -4.86 -27.42
CA THR A 580 -0.10 -5.97 -27.96
C THR A 580 -0.21 -6.01 -29.49
N GLU A 581 0.38 -7.00 -30.16
CA GLU A 581 0.18 -7.22 -31.59
C GLU A 581 -1.29 -7.57 -31.93
N GLU A 582 -1.99 -8.28 -31.04
CA GLU A 582 -3.42 -8.59 -31.16
C GLU A 582 -4.30 -7.36 -30.90
N TYR A 583 -3.90 -6.52 -29.94
CA TYR A 583 -4.60 -5.29 -29.56
C TYR A 583 -3.73 -4.04 -29.84
N PRO A 584 -3.41 -3.72 -31.10
CA PRO A 584 -2.39 -2.71 -31.45
C PRO A 584 -2.78 -1.27 -31.11
N ASN A 585 -4.06 -1.05 -30.77
CA ASN A 585 -4.66 0.22 -30.34
C ASN A 585 -5.18 0.16 -28.90
N GLY A 586 -4.77 -0.85 -28.13
CA GLY A 586 -5.23 -1.08 -26.76
C GLY A 586 -6.52 -1.89 -26.66
N LYS A 587 -6.80 -2.38 -25.45
CA LYS A 587 -8.03 -3.12 -25.11
C LYS A 587 -8.91 -2.31 -24.15
N GLU A 588 -10.15 -2.06 -24.58
CA GLU A 588 -11.08 -1.16 -23.88
C GLU A 588 -11.48 -1.66 -22.48
N ARG A 589 -11.77 -2.96 -22.36
CA ARG A 589 -12.17 -3.62 -21.12
C ARG A 589 -11.35 -4.89 -20.93
N LEU A 590 -11.02 -5.19 -19.68
CA LEU A 590 -10.47 -6.49 -19.34
C LEU A 590 -11.61 -7.49 -19.09
N PHE A 591 -11.31 -8.78 -19.26
CA PHE A 591 -12.19 -9.89 -18.89
C PHE A 591 -13.53 -9.94 -19.66
N ASP A 592 -13.54 -9.46 -20.91
CA ASP A 592 -14.66 -9.60 -21.85
C ASP A 592 -14.89 -11.06 -22.30
N ASP A 593 -13.92 -11.94 -22.04
CA ASP A 593 -13.97 -13.39 -22.25
C ASP A 593 -14.29 -14.19 -20.96
N GLY A 594 -14.47 -13.50 -19.83
CA GLY A 594 -14.72 -14.13 -18.52
C GLY A 594 -13.52 -14.90 -17.95
N LYS A 595 -12.29 -14.64 -18.44
CA LYS A 595 -11.04 -15.23 -17.91
C LYS A 595 -10.23 -14.18 -17.15
N PHE A 596 -9.93 -14.47 -15.90
CA PHE A 596 -9.22 -13.58 -14.99
C PHE A 596 -7.75 -13.98 -14.85
N PHE A 597 -6.93 -13.08 -14.31
CA PHE A 597 -5.49 -13.28 -14.13
C PHE A 597 -5.17 -14.15 -12.89
N THR A 598 -6.03 -15.09 -12.56
CA THR A 598 -5.96 -15.92 -11.36
C THR A 598 -5.23 -17.25 -11.57
N ASP A 599 -4.77 -17.54 -12.79
CA ASP A 599 -3.94 -18.73 -13.02
C ASP A 599 -2.65 -18.67 -12.19
N ILE A 600 -2.30 -19.80 -11.56
CA ILE A 600 -1.23 -19.85 -10.56
C ILE A 600 0.13 -19.39 -11.08
N ASP A 601 0.46 -19.74 -12.32
CA ASP A 601 1.73 -19.37 -12.93
C ASP A 601 1.68 -17.97 -13.59
N TYR A 602 0.54 -17.27 -13.48
CA TYR A 602 0.32 -15.94 -14.07
C TYR A 602 0.02 -14.85 -13.04
N CYS A 603 -0.76 -15.14 -12.00
CA CYS A 603 -1.21 -14.19 -10.99
C CYS A 603 -0.04 -13.42 -10.36
N GLU A 604 -0.33 -12.19 -9.93
CA GLU A 604 0.58 -11.29 -9.25
C GLU A 604 0.72 -11.64 -7.76
N ASP A 605 -0.28 -12.27 -7.16
CA ASP A 605 -0.30 -12.61 -5.75
C ASP A 605 -1.20 -13.84 -5.54
N TYR A 606 -0.87 -14.68 -4.56
CA TYR A 606 -1.70 -15.83 -4.18
C TYR A 606 -2.84 -15.45 -3.21
N GLY A 607 -2.98 -14.16 -2.90
CA GLY A 607 -4.00 -13.62 -2.02
C GLY A 607 -3.64 -13.75 -0.55
N HIS A 608 -4.56 -13.24 0.28
CA HIS A 608 -4.40 -13.19 1.72
C HIS A 608 -5.63 -13.70 2.44
N ASP A 609 -5.41 -14.15 3.67
CA ASP A 609 -6.47 -14.13 4.68
C ASP A 609 -6.80 -12.66 4.99
N LEU A 610 -8.05 -12.27 4.75
CA LEU A 610 -8.49 -10.88 4.81
C LEU A 610 -8.58 -10.31 6.24
N GLU A 611 -8.64 -11.16 7.26
CA GLU A 611 -8.77 -10.74 8.65
C GLU A 611 -7.41 -10.56 9.33
N THR A 612 -6.50 -11.51 9.08
CA THR A 612 -5.16 -11.54 9.67
C THR A 612 -4.13 -10.83 8.79
N GLY A 613 -4.39 -10.72 7.48
CA GLY A 613 -3.42 -10.24 6.49
C GLY A 613 -2.28 -11.21 6.22
N ALA A 614 -2.39 -12.47 6.64
CA ALA A 614 -1.40 -13.48 6.33
C ALA A 614 -1.44 -13.83 4.83
N PRO A 615 -0.31 -13.81 4.11
CA PRO A 615 -0.27 -14.22 2.71
C PRO A 615 -0.55 -15.71 2.61
N LEU A 616 -1.32 -16.10 1.59
CA LEU A 616 -1.55 -17.50 1.26
C LEU A 616 -0.28 -18.12 0.69
N THR A 617 -0.04 -19.36 1.06
CA THR A 617 0.99 -20.18 0.42
C THR A 617 0.52 -20.64 -0.96
N ARG A 618 1.48 -20.96 -1.85
CA ARG A 618 1.18 -21.57 -3.15
C ARG A 618 0.22 -22.77 -3.04
N SER A 619 0.45 -23.66 -2.08
CA SER A 619 -0.39 -24.86 -1.89
C SER A 619 -1.83 -24.54 -1.47
N GLN A 620 -2.03 -23.50 -0.64
CA GLN A 620 -3.37 -23.03 -0.29
C GLN A 620 -4.09 -22.45 -1.52
N TYR A 621 -3.40 -21.69 -2.35
CA TYR A 621 -3.96 -21.15 -3.60
C TYR A 621 -4.26 -22.25 -4.64
N GLU A 622 -3.40 -23.26 -4.76
CA GLU A 622 -3.67 -24.46 -5.57
C GLU A 622 -4.95 -25.16 -5.13
N SER A 623 -5.19 -25.22 -3.82
CA SER A 623 -6.40 -25.84 -3.25
C SER A 623 -7.66 -25.03 -3.56
N LEU A 624 -7.57 -23.70 -3.65
CA LEU A 624 -8.67 -22.84 -4.10
C LEU A 624 -9.04 -23.08 -5.58
N ASN A 625 -8.06 -23.50 -6.39
CA ASN A 625 -8.19 -23.83 -7.81
C ASN A 625 -9.01 -22.77 -8.61
N PRO A 626 -8.59 -21.50 -8.61
CA PRO A 626 -9.32 -20.46 -9.32
C PRO A 626 -9.33 -20.69 -10.84
N ALA A 627 -8.22 -21.13 -11.43
CA ALA A 627 -8.13 -21.57 -12.85
C ALA A 627 -8.79 -20.59 -13.84
N GLY A 628 -8.39 -19.32 -13.77
CA GLY A 628 -8.92 -18.25 -14.61
C GLY A 628 -10.30 -17.73 -14.18
N ARG A 629 -10.87 -18.19 -13.07
CA ARG A 629 -12.11 -17.64 -12.45
C ARG A 629 -11.77 -16.57 -11.42
N ALA A 630 -12.65 -15.59 -11.26
CA ALA A 630 -12.54 -14.58 -10.22
C ALA A 630 -12.79 -15.18 -8.83
N ILE A 631 -12.22 -14.55 -7.80
CA ILE A 631 -12.29 -15.03 -6.42
C ILE A 631 -13.24 -14.12 -5.65
N LEU A 632 -14.35 -14.67 -5.18
CA LEU A 632 -15.24 -13.99 -4.24
C LEU A 632 -14.61 -14.08 -2.85
N LYS A 633 -14.43 -12.94 -2.19
CA LYS A 633 -13.78 -12.87 -0.87
C LYS A 633 -14.78 -12.55 0.23
N ALA A 634 -14.71 -13.28 1.34
CA ALA A 634 -15.55 -13.08 2.52
C ALA A 634 -14.74 -12.50 3.70
N CYS A 635 -15.39 -11.73 4.57
CA CYS A 635 -14.79 -11.20 5.80
C CYS A 635 -15.88 -10.66 6.74
N HIS A 636 -15.78 -10.94 8.04
CA HIS A 636 -16.70 -10.35 9.01
C HIS A 636 -16.28 -8.92 9.39
N TYR A 637 -17.28 -8.06 9.61
CA TYR A 637 -17.08 -6.74 10.18
C TYR A 637 -16.54 -6.82 11.61
N ARG A 638 -15.57 -5.96 11.91
CA ARG A 638 -15.05 -5.71 13.25
C ARG A 638 -15.02 -4.20 13.51
N PRO A 639 -15.41 -3.74 14.71
CA PRO A 639 -15.33 -2.32 15.07
C PRO A 639 -13.91 -1.75 14.92
N SER A 640 -13.81 -0.45 14.65
CA SER A 640 -12.52 0.24 14.58
C SER A 640 -11.82 0.25 15.95
N LEU A 641 -10.50 0.14 15.94
CA LEU A 641 -9.67 0.13 17.16
C LEU A 641 -9.77 1.44 17.95
N GLU A 642 -9.88 2.58 17.25
CA GLU A 642 -10.12 3.88 17.88
C GLU A 642 -11.58 4.33 17.69
N ALA A 643 -12.44 3.87 18.61
CA ALA A 643 -13.82 4.33 18.73
C ALA A 643 -13.93 5.65 19.52
N THR A 644 -15.06 6.34 19.35
CA THR A 644 -15.45 7.49 20.17
C THR A 644 -15.69 7.09 21.61
N ASN A 645 -15.37 7.97 22.56
CA ASN A 645 -15.68 7.80 23.98
C ASN A 645 -16.01 9.16 24.61
N ALA A 646 -16.24 9.22 25.93
CA ALA A 646 -16.57 10.46 26.62
C ALA A 646 -15.49 11.56 26.46
N ASP A 647 -14.21 11.18 26.37
CA ASP A 647 -13.10 12.13 26.20
C ASP A 647 -12.96 12.63 24.75
N PHE A 648 -13.30 11.81 23.77
CA PHE A 648 -13.20 12.08 22.33
C PHE A 648 -14.51 11.66 21.63
N PRO A 649 -15.57 12.48 21.72
CA PRO A 649 -16.92 12.09 21.30
C PRO A 649 -17.15 12.15 19.79
N LEU A 650 -16.28 12.81 19.02
CA LEU A 650 -16.49 13.06 17.58
C LEU A 650 -15.61 12.16 16.71
N ARG A 651 -16.16 11.63 15.61
CA ARG A 651 -15.42 10.84 14.62
C ARG A 651 -14.73 11.74 13.60
N LEU A 652 -13.42 11.60 13.45
CA LEU A 652 -12.64 12.36 12.49
C LEU A 652 -12.54 11.65 11.14
N SER A 653 -12.87 12.38 10.07
CA SER A 653 -12.51 12.03 8.70
C SER A 653 -11.67 13.13 8.08
N THR A 654 -10.54 12.79 7.47
CA THR A 654 -9.74 13.75 6.71
C THR A 654 -10.09 13.69 5.22
N GLY A 655 -9.76 14.67 4.39
CA GLY A 655 -9.91 14.48 2.95
C GLY A 655 -9.50 15.64 2.07
N ARG A 656 -10.15 15.74 0.90
CA ARG A 656 -9.76 16.68 -0.16
C ARG A 656 -10.83 17.73 -0.41
N ASN A 657 -10.39 18.89 -0.88
CA ASN A 657 -11.25 19.87 -1.56
C ASN A 657 -10.92 19.90 -3.07
N VAL A 658 -11.70 20.69 -3.82
CA VAL A 658 -11.61 20.73 -5.29
C VAL A 658 -10.41 21.53 -5.82
N TYR A 659 -9.92 22.50 -5.05
CA TYR A 659 -8.92 23.48 -5.50
C TYR A 659 -7.48 23.07 -5.18
N GLN A 660 -7.28 22.40 -4.05
CA GLN A 660 -5.94 22.03 -3.57
C GLN A 660 -5.56 20.61 -3.97
N PHE A 661 -4.28 20.42 -4.28
CA PHE A 661 -3.69 19.11 -4.56
C PHE A 661 -2.64 18.80 -3.48
N HIS A 662 -2.85 17.68 -2.78
CA HIS A 662 -2.00 17.22 -1.68
C HIS A 662 -1.53 18.35 -0.78
N THR A 663 -0.23 18.47 -0.52
CA THR A 663 0.37 19.39 0.45
C THR A 663 0.50 20.83 -0.06
N ARG A 664 -0.21 21.18 -1.15
CA ARG A 664 -0.26 22.53 -1.74
C ARG A 664 1.09 23.06 -2.23
N SER A 665 2.12 22.22 -2.38
CA SER A 665 3.43 22.67 -2.90
C SER A 665 3.32 23.28 -4.30
N LYS A 666 2.42 22.77 -5.16
CA LYS A 666 2.10 23.34 -6.48
C LYS A 666 0.89 24.29 -6.41
N THR A 667 -0.24 23.77 -5.93
CA THR A 667 -1.54 24.46 -5.97
C THR A 667 -1.61 25.69 -5.06
N GLY A 668 -0.88 25.70 -3.93
CA GLY A 668 -0.74 26.88 -3.07
C GLY A 668 0.07 28.01 -3.72
N ARG A 669 0.84 27.73 -4.77
CA ARG A 669 1.60 28.71 -5.57
C ARG A 669 0.86 29.19 -6.82
N SER A 670 -0.35 28.67 -7.06
CA SER A 670 -1.27 29.22 -8.05
C SER A 670 -2.20 30.21 -7.36
N LYS A 671 -2.05 31.50 -7.64
CA LYS A 671 -2.82 32.58 -6.97
C LYS A 671 -4.32 32.27 -6.90
N ARG A 672 -4.93 31.91 -8.04
CA ARG A 672 -6.37 31.61 -8.14
C ARG A 672 -6.80 30.40 -7.30
N LEU A 673 -5.98 29.35 -7.24
CA LEU A 673 -6.30 28.16 -6.45
C LEU A 673 -6.06 28.39 -4.96
N HIS A 674 -5.04 29.19 -4.62
CA HIS A 674 -4.76 29.61 -3.25
C HIS A 674 -5.90 30.44 -2.67
N GLU A 675 -6.31 31.51 -3.38
CA GLU A 675 -7.40 32.40 -2.97
C GLU A 675 -8.74 31.68 -2.83
N ALA A 676 -9.01 30.65 -3.64
CA ALA A 676 -10.25 29.87 -3.57
C ALA A 676 -10.39 29.03 -2.29
N TYR A 677 -9.27 28.67 -1.63
CA TYR A 677 -9.30 27.93 -0.36
C TYR A 677 -7.95 28.13 0.38
N PRO A 678 -7.79 29.26 1.09
CA PRO A 678 -6.49 29.71 1.62
C PRO A 678 -6.06 28.98 2.90
N GLU A 679 -6.99 28.58 3.75
CA GLU A 679 -6.76 27.97 5.07
C GLU A 679 -7.62 26.71 5.29
N PRO A 680 -7.19 25.76 6.15
CA PRO A 680 -8.02 24.62 6.53
C PRO A 680 -9.14 25.04 7.48
N LYS A 681 -10.28 24.35 7.39
CA LYS A 681 -11.41 24.52 8.31
C LYS A 681 -11.89 23.15 8.81
N ILE A 682 -12.43 23.09 10.02
CA ILE A 682 -13.13 21.90 10.51
C ILE A 682 -14.61 22.03 10.17
N THR A 683 -15.15 21.05 9.43
CA THR A 683 -16.59 20.98 9.16
C THR A 683 -17.29 20.18 10.24
N ILE A 684 -18.31 20.76 10.87
CA ILE A 684 -19.18 20.13 11.87
C ILE A 684 -20.65 20.25 11.47
N SER A 685 -21.53 19.42 12.05
CA SER A 685 -22.96 19.50 11.82
C SER A 685 -23.57 20.70 12.57
N ALA A 686 -24.77 21.14 12.15
CA ALA A 686 -25.48 22.22 12.83
C ALA A 686 -25.88 21.84 14.27
N ALA A 687 -26.24 20.57 14.51
CA ALA A 687 -26.58 20.08 15.84
C ALA A 687 -25.35 20.02 16.75
N ASP A 688 -24.22 19.48 16.27
CA ASP A 688 -22.97 19.46 17.06
C ASP A 688 -22.49 20.89 17.37
N ALA A 689 -22.66 21.84 16.43
CA ALA A 689 -22.33 23.25 16.66
C ALA A 689 -23.20 23.86 17.76
N GLN A 690 -24.49 23.56 17.80
CA GLN A 690 -25.40 24.01 18.84
C GLN A 690 -25.05 23.42 20.20
N ASP A 691 -24.79 22.11 20.27
CA ASP A 691 -24.45 21.40 21.51
C ASP A 691 -23.10 21.85 22.09
N LEU A 692 -22.14 22.18 21.23
CA LEU A 692 -20.82 22.71 21.62
C LEU A 692 -20.81 24.24 21.77
N GLU A 693 -21.94 24.91 21.52
CA GLU A 693 -22.09 26.37 21.52
C GLU A 693 -21.06 27.08 20.63
N LEU A 694 -20.83 26.58 19.41
CA LEU A 694 -19.86 27.08 18.44
C LEU A 694 -20.54 27.86 17.31
N THR A 695 -19.86 28.89 16.81
CA THR A 695 -20.34 29.73 15.70
C THR A 695 -19.47 29.58 14.43
N GLU A 696 -20.03 29.94 13.26
CA GLU A 696 -19.30 29.92 11.99
C GLU A 696 -18.04 30.81 12.07
N GLY A 697 -16.89 30.28 11.67
CA GLY A 697 -15.61 30.99 11.68
C GLY A 697 -14.93 31.07 13.04
N GLU A 698 -15.55 30.57 14.12
CA GLU A 698 -14.95 30.56 15.45
C GLU A 698 -13.68 29.70 15.46
N MET A 699 -12.62 30.22 16.09
CA MET A 699 -11.36 29.50 16.24
C MET A 699 -11.44 28.49 17.37
N VAL A 700 -11.06 27.24 17.07
CA VAL A 700 -11.11 26.14 18.03
C VAL A 700 -9.82 25.32 18.02
N VAL A 701 -9.56 24.64 19.14
CA VAL A 701 -8.54 23.60 19.24
C VAL A 701 -9.20 22.24 19.02
N VAL A 702 -8.73 21.49 18.02
CA VAL A 702 -9.15 20.12 17.75
C VAL A 702 -8.08 19.18 18.28
N ARG A 703 -8.45 18.27 19.19
CA ARG A 703 -7.49 17.39 19.88
C ARG A 703 -7.83 15.91 19.65
N SER A 704 -6.78 15.12 19.42
CA SER A 704 -6.83 13.66 19.45
C SER A 704 -5.90 13.12 20.54
N ARG A 705 -5.80 11.80 20.68
CA ARG A 705 -4.84 11.14 21.58
C ARG A 705 -3.37 11.41 21.23
N ARG A 706 -3.09 11.85 19.99
CA ARG A 706 -1.72 12.00 19.45
C ARG A 706 -1.25 13.45 19.43
N GLY A 707 -2.17 14.40 19.25
CA GLY A 707 -1.81 15.79 19.03
C GLY A 707 -3.01 16.71 18.99
N ALA A 708 -2.76 17.96 18.61
CA ALA A 708 -3.78 18.98 18.45
C ALA A 708 -3.46 19.89 17.27
N ILE A 709 -4.50 20.55 16.76
CA ILE A 709 -4.43 21.62 15.77
C ILE A 709 -5.38 22.74 16.18
N GLU A 710 -5.19 23.91 15.59
CA GLU A 710 -5.99 25.11 15.84
C GLU A 710 -6.49 25.67 14.51
N ILE A 711 -7.80 25.57 14.25
CA ILE A 711 -8.42 25.89 12.95
C ILE A 711 -9.82 26.48 13.14
N PRO A 712 -10.33 27.27 12.18
CA PRO A 712 -11.69 27.82 12.25
C PRO A 712 -12.76 26.75 11.97
N VAL A 713 -13.93 26.93 12.61
CA VAL A 713 -15.14 26.14 12.39
C VAL A 713 -15.84 26.55 11.11
N THR A 714 -16.38 25.56 10.40
CA THR A 714 -17.42 25.74 9.39
C THR A 714 -18.58 24.79 9.67
N ILE A 715 -19.79 25.33 9.74
CA ILE A 715 -21.03 24.57 9.88
C ILE A 715 -21.45 24.12 8.48
N GLY A 716 -21.58 22.80 8.27
CA GLY A 716 -21.87 22.25 6.96
C GLY A 716 -22.61 20.93 6.98
N ASN A 717 -22.90 20.39 5.78
CA ASN A 717 -23.72 19.19 5.62
C ASN A 717 -22.91 17.91 5.88
N ILE A 718 -22.73 17.60 7.16
CA ILE A 718 -22.15 16.36 7.68
C ILE A 718 -23.08 15.79 8.78
N GLY A 719 -23.14 14.46 8.91
CA GLY A 719 -23.97 13.82 9.92
C GLY A 719 -23.43 14.06 11.35
N GLU A 720 -24.35 14.13 12.32
CA GLU A 720 -24.07 14.34 13.75
C GLU A 720 -22.96 13.41 14.28
N GLY A 721 -22.11 13.95 15.16
CA GLY A 721 -20.98 13.23 15.74
C GLY A 721 -19.83 12.94 14.75
N ASN A 722 -19.87 13.46 13.52
CA ASN A 722 -18.78 13.34 12.55
C ASN A 722 -18.20 14.72 12.20
N VAL A 723 -16.88 14.77 12.05
CA VAL A 723 -16.17 15.99 11.64
C VAL A 723 -15.26 15.73 10.45
N PHE A 724 -15.07 16.77 9.62
CA PHE A 724 -14.24 16.67 8.42
C PHE A 724 -13.16 17.75 8.37
N ILE A 725 -11.92 17.36 8.04
CA ILE A 725 -10.79 18.28 7.91
C ILE A 725 -10.01 18.01 6.61
N PRO A 726 -9.79 19.00 5.73
CA PRO A 726 -8.93 18.82 4.56
C PRO A 726 -7.46 18.67 5.00
N PHE A 727 -6.76 17.64 4.51
CA PHE A 727 -5.38 17.36 4.94
C PHE A 727 -4.31 18.21 4.25
N HIS A 728 -4.71 19.11 3.35
CA HIS A 728 -3.83 19.81 2.41
C HIS A 728 -2.77 20.73 3.04
N PHE A 729 -2.88 21.03 4.34
CA PHE A 729 -2.23 22.15 4.98
C PHE A 729 -1.09 21.69 5.89
N GLY A 730 0.12 22.16 5.62
CA GLY A 730 1.26 22.08 6.53
C GLY A 730 1.63 23.47 7.05
N THR A 731 2.93 23.75 7.15
CA THR A 731 3.47 25.08 7.50
C THR A 731 3.74 25.97 6.28
N LEU A 732 3.81 25.38 5.08
CA LEU A 732 3.92 26.15 3.83
C LEU A 732 2.72 27.08 3.63
N ASN A 733 2.99 28.32 3.20
CA ASN A 733 1.97 29.37 2.97
C ASN A 733 1.09 29.61 4.21
N ALA A 734 1.68 29.57 5.41
CA ALA A 734 1.01 29.93 6.66
C ALA A 734 1.34 31.38 7.00
N ASP A 735 0.33 32.15 7.39
CA ASP A 735 0.49 33.55 7.82
C ASP A 735 0.87 33.66 9.31
N ASP A 736 0.78 32.55 10.04
CA ASP A 736 1.07 32.46 11.46
C ASP A 736 1.69 31.10 11.82
N ALA A 737 2.00 30.93 13.10
CA ALA A 737 2.66 29.73 13.63
C ALA A 737 1.69 28.67 14.18
N ARG A 738 0.41 28.65 13.78
CA ARG A 738 -0.56 27.65 14.26
C ARG A 738 -0.32 26.28 13.64
N SER A 739 -0.50 25.25 14.45
CA SER A 739 -0.59 23.88 13.96
C SER A 739 -1.92 23.68 13.24
N ARG A 740 -1.88 23.33 11.96
CA ARG A 740 -3.07 23.23 11.09
C ARG A 740 -3.12 21.98 10.21
N ALA A 741 -2.16 21.06 10.41
CA ALA A 741 -2.05 19.85 9.63
C ALA A 741 -2.94 18.74 10.19
N ALA A 742 -3.92 18.28 9.41
CA ALA A 742 -4.87 17.27 9.86
C ALA A 742 -4.18 15.97 10.35
N ASN A 743 -3.04 15.63 9.76
CA ASN A 743 -2.28 14.42 10.11
C ASN A 743 -1.51 14.50 11.44
N GLU A 744 -1.56 15.64 12.15
CA GLU A 744 -1.24 15.69 13.58
C GLU A 744 -2.22 14.85 14.41
N LEU A 745 -3.44 14.66 13.89
CA LEU A 745 -4.53 14.00 14.60
C LEU A 745 -4.68 12.53 14.21
N THR A 746 -4.15 12.08 13.07
CA THR A 746 -4.46 10.76 12.48
C THR A 746 -3.64 9.62 13.06
N LEU A 747 -4.22 8.43 13.07
CA LEU A 747 -3.61 7.17 13.51
C LEU A 747 -2.55 6.69 12.51
N ASP A 748 -1.49 6.06 13.01
CA ASP A 748 -0.49 5.32 12.23
C ASP A 748 -0.78 3.82 12.14
N GLU A 749 -2.05 3.42 12.31
CA GLU A 749 -2.52 2.07 12.02
C GLU A 749 -2.80 1.86 10.52
N TRP A 750 -2.66 0.62 10.06
CA TRP A 750 -2.87 0.24 8.66
C TRP A 750 -3.82 -0.95 8.48
N ASP A 751 -4.32 -1.09 7.26
CA ASP A 751 -5.03 -2.28 6.79
C ASP A 751 -4.06 -3.48 6.70
N PRO A 752 -4.43 -4.66 7.23
CA PRO A 752 -3.49 -5.78 7.37
C PRO A 752 -3.05 -6.38 6.04
N VAL A 753 -3.80 -6.23 4.95
CA VAL A 753 -3.43 -6.74 3.62
C VAL A 753 -2.65 -5.67 2.85
N SER A 754 -3.30 -4.54 2.53
CA SER A 754 -2.73 -3.48 1.69
C SER A 754 -1.65 -2.65 2.37
N LYS A 755 -1.56 -2.71 3.70
CA LYS A 755 -0.69 -1.87 4.55
C LYS A 755 -0.96 -0.36 4.37
N GLN A 756 -2.15 0.00 3.88
CA GLN A 756 -2.56 1.39 3.72
C GLN A 756 -3.04 1.98 5.06
N PRO A 757 -2.59 3.19 5.47
CA PRO A 757 -3.01 3.78 6.72
C PRO A 757 -4.48 4.25 6.76
N ARG A 758 -5.06 4.23 7.96
CA ARG A 758 -6.49 4.50 8.21
C ARG A 758 -6.78 5.98 8.47
N PHE A 759 -6.55 6.86 7.50
CA PHE A 759 -6.77 8.32 7.62
C PHE A 759 -8.23 8.77 7.80
N LYS A 760 -9.21 7.91 7.48
CA LYS A 760 -10.65 8.13 7.64
C LYS A 760 -11.17 7.43 8.89
N SER A 761 -10.34 7.31 9.91
CA SER A 761 -10.67 6.73 11.19
C SER A 761 -9.99 7.53 12.29
N GLY A 762 -10.66 7.65 13.43
CA GLY A 762 -10.12 8.31 14.62
C GLY A 762 -11.20 9.07 15.38
N ALA A 763 -10.86 9.42 16.62
CA ALA A 763 -11.72 10.17 17.51
C ALA A 763 -11.05 11.48 17.95
N VAL A 764 -11.83 12.55 17.99
CA VAL A 764 -11.39 13.89 18.40
C VAL A 764 -12.39 14.54 19.35
N ARG A 765 -11.94 15.60 20.01
CA ARG A 765 -12.78 16.57 20.70
C ARG A 765 -12.45 17.99 20.22
N ILE A 766 -13.42 18.88 20.37
CA ILE A 766 -13.27 20.30 20.04
C ILE A 766 -13.28 21.09 21.35
N GLU A 767 -12.32 21.99 21.50
CA GLU A 767 -12.14 22.87 22.66
C GLU A 767 -12.23 24.34 22.20
N LYS A 768 -12.99 25.19 22.91
CA LYS A 768 -13.04 26.63 22.64
C LYS A 768 -11.69 27.28 22.97
N CYS A 769 -11.24 28.22 22.12
CA CYS A 769 -10.06 29.03 22.39
C CYS A 769 -10.37 30.11 23.45
N VAL A 770 -9.94 29.90 24.70
CA VAL A 770 -10.10 30.90 25.77
C VAL A 770 -9.12 32.06 25.54
N GLN A 771 -9.63 33.28 25.31
CA GLN A 771 -8.81 34.49 25.23
C GLN A 771 -8.35 34.91 26.64
N LYS A 772 -7.05 35.19 26.81
CA LYS A 772 -6.54 35.86 28.01
C LYS A 772 -6.72 37.37 27.86
N GLU A 773 -7.11 38.07 28.92
CA GLU A 773 -7.38 39.53 28.96
C GLU A 773 -6.19 40.44 28.55
N SER A 774 -5.02 39.87 28.26
CA SER A 774 -3.78 40.60 27.99
C SER A 774 -3.35 40.50 26.52
N GLY A 775 -4.14 41.07 25.59
CA GLY A 775 -3.74 41.64 24.28
C GLY A 775 -2.77 40.93 23.31
N ASP A 776 -2.28 39.74 23.62
CA ASP A 776 -1.26 39.00 22.85
C ASP A 776 -1.98 37.94 22.01
N SER A 777 -1.69 37.84 20.71
CA SER A 777 -2.38 36.90 19.81
C SER A 777 -2.13 35.47 20.29
N SER A 778 -3.05 34.90 21.05
CA SER A 778 -2.78 33.68 21.80
C SER A 778 -2.97 32.45 20.92
N ILE A 779 -2.01 32.16 20.04
CA ILE A 779 -1.90 30.85 19.40
C ILE A 779 -1.79 29.79 20.51
N HIS A 780 -2.81 28.95 20.67
CA HIS A 780 -2.88 27.91 21.70
C HIS A 780 -2.12 26.66 21.28
N VAL A 781 -2.07 26.36 19.97
CA VAL A 781 -1.33 25.21 19.44
C VAL A 781 -0.37 25.64 18.35
N LYS A 782 0.93 25.70 18.69
CA LYS A 782 2.00 26.04 17.76
C LYS A 782 2.37 24.87 16.85
N GLU A 783 2.72 25.18 15.60
CA GLU A 783 3.30 24.22 14.68
C GLU A 783 4.63 23.65 15.19
N LYS A 784 4.95 22.42 14.78
CA LYS A 784 6.10 21.65 15.28
C LYS A 784 7.19 21.41 14.23
N ASN A 785 7.01 21.89 13.02
CA ASN A 785 8.01 21.80 11.97
C ASN A 785 9.23 22.69 12.26
N SER A 786 9.04 23.88 12.83
CA SER A 786 10.18 24.73 13.25
C SER A 786 11.08 24.04 14.27
N GLU A 787 10.51 23.24 15.16
CA GLU A 787 11.27 22.43 16.12
C GLU A 787 12.07 21.32 15.42
N ALA A 788 11.46 20.64 14.45
CA ALA A 788 12.16 19.64 13.64
C ALA A 788 13.32 20.25 12.83
N ILE A 789 13.14 21.45 12.28
CA ILE A 789 14.21 22.18 11.59
C ILE A 789 15.36 22.51 12.56
N LYS A 790 15.06 22.94 13.79
CA LYS A 790 16.09 23.20 14.81
C LYS A 790 16.87 21.93 15.16
N GLN A 791 16.19 20.79 15.30
CA GLN A 791 16.84 19.50 15.53
C GLN A 791 17.71 19.08 14.34
N ALA A 792 17.23 19.23 13.10
CA ALA A 792 18.00 18.95 11.90
C ALA A 792 19.27 19.80 11.81
N LYS A 793 19.19 21.10 12.17
CA LYS A 793 20.35 22.00 12.24
C LYS A 793 21.41 21.55 13.27
N ALA A 794 20.99 20.86 14.33
CA ALA A 794 21.90 20.35 15.36
C ALA A 794 22.56 19.00 15.00
N LYS A 795 22.14 18.31 13.92
CA LYS A 795 22.75 17.03 13.52
C LYS A 795 24.24 17.14 13.18
N THR A 796 24.66 18.28 12.65
CA THR A 796 26.01 18.47 12.07
C THR A 796 27.07 18.89 13.09
N THR A 797 26.72 19.09 14.37
CA THR A 797 27.70 19.37 15.43
C THR A 797 28.42 18.10 15.89
N LYS A 798 29.75 18.21 16.13
CA LYS A 798 30.69 17.10 16.47
C LYS A 798 30.16 16.09 17.51
N GLU A 799 29.29 16.49 18.42
CA GLU A 799 28.72 15.66 19.49
C GLU A 799 27.83 14.49 18.99
N ALA A 800 27.25 14.58 17.79
CA ALA A 800 26.40 13.51 17.24
C ALA A 800 27.17 12.23 16.84
N SER A 801 28.48 12.35 16.61
CA SER A 801 29.33 11.24 16.15
C SER A 801 29.75 10.25 17.25
N GLN A 802 29.54 10.58 18.53
CA GLN A 802 30.01 9.78 19.67
C GLN A 802 28.97 8.80 20.25
N GLN A 803 27.71 8.84 19.80
CA GLN A 803 26.65 7.96 20.31
C GLN A 803 26.43 6.66 19.50
N ALA A 804 27.31 6.34 18.55
CA ALA A 804 27.27 5.04 17.89
C ALA A 804 27.96 3.99 18.78
N GLY A 805 27.21 3.41 19.72
CA GLY A 805 27.67 2.21 20.43
C GLY A 805 28.08 1.11 19.46
N GLU A 806 28.97 0.21 19.88
CA GLU A 806 29.41 -0.94 19.10
C GLU A 806 28.20 -1.78 18.69
N ARG A 807 27.89 -1.82 17.38
CA ARG A 807 26.76 -2.59 16.85
C ARG A 807 27.26 -3.95 16.40
N VAL A 808 26.87 -4.98 17.13
CA VAL A 808 27.11 -6.38 16.75
C VAL A 808 25.89 -6.87 15.98
N ARG A 809 26.10 -7.61 14.88
CA ARG A 809 25.01 -8.32 14.23
C ARG A 809 24.52 -9.41 15.20
N ARG A 810 23.28 -9.88 15.02
CA ARG A 810 22.75 -11.01 15.80
C ARG A 810 22.78 -12.32 15.02
N LEU A 811 23.33 -12.29 13.81
CA LEU A 811 23.49 -13.49 12.98
C LEU A 811 24.30 -14.53 13.76
N GLU A 812 25.30 -14.05 14.48
CA GLU A 812 26.23 -14.81 15.30
C GLU A 812 25.52 -15.66 16.34
N VAL A 813 24.56 -15.03 17.01
CA VAL A 813 23.77 -15.67 18.05
C VAL A 813 22.80 -16.68 17.43
N TRP A 814 22.14 -16.33 16.32
CA TRP A 814 21.13 -17.17 15.69
C TRP A 814 21.71 -18.37 14.94
N LEU A 815 22.79 -18.19 14.17
CA LEU A 815 23.46 -19.26 13.45
C LEU A 815 24.14 -20.24 14.42
N GLY A 816 24.81 -19.71 15.45
CA GLY A 816 25.33 -20.51 16.57
C GLY A 816 24.23 -21.29 17.30
N ALA A 817 23.10 -20.65 17.62
CA ALA A 817 21.96 -21.31 18.25
C ALA A 817 21.27 -22.35 17.36
N THR A 818 21.25 -22.14 16.04
CA THR A 818 20.74 -23.14 15.09
C THR A 818 21.62 -24.38 15.08
N HIS A 819 22.95 -24.21 15.00
CA HIS A 819 23.87 -25.33 15.07
C HIS A 819 23.73 -26.10 16.39
N GLU A 820 23.78 -25.42 17.53
CA GLU A 820 23.66 -26.07 18.84
C GLU A 820 22.27 -26.71 19.02
N GLY A 821 21.21 -26.14 18.43
CA GLY A 821 19.89 -26.77 18.38
C GLY A 821 19.89 -28.09 17.59
N ILE A 822 20.52 -28.12 16.42
CA ILE A 822 20.64 -29.35 15.61
C ILE A 822 21.58 -30.37 16.28
N GLU A 823 22.64 -29.91 16.95
CA GLU A 823 23.56 -30.76 17.72
C GLU A 823 22.87 -31.38 18.93
N THR A 824 22.07 -30.59 19.65
CA THR A 824 21.24 -31.08 20.76
C THR A 824 20.17 -32.04 20.26
N LEU A 825 19.58 -31.79 19.08
CA LEU A 825 18.64 -32.72 18.45
C LEU A 825 19.30 -34.07 18.12
N LEU A 826 20.54 -34.04 17.62
CA LEU A 826 21.32 -35.25 17.38
C LEU A 826 21.57 -36.03 18.68
N ASP A 827 21.96 -35.31 19.74
CA ASP A 827 22.18 -35.90 21.06
C ASP A 827 20.88 -36.45 21.68
N ILE A 828 19.72 -35.78 21.49
CA ILE A 828 18.41 -36.30 21.86
C ILE A 828 18.18 -37.62 21.14
N TYR A 829 18.35 -37.70 19.82
CA TYR A 829 18.17 -38.95 19.09
C TYR A 829 19.09 -40.06 19.60
N GLN A 830 20.37 -39.77 19.82
CA GLN A 830 21.34 -40.75 20.31
C GLN A 830 21.04 -41.24 21.74
N ASN A 831 20.53 -40.38 22.62
CA ASN A 831 20.20 -40.73 24.01
C ASN A 831 18.77 -41.31 24.17
N LEU A 832 17.86 -41.01 23.25
CA LEU A 832 16.50 -41.53 23.22
C LEU A 832 16.47 -42.94 22.60
N LEU A 833 17.35 -43.22 21.62
CA LEU A 833 17.45 -44.51 20.93
C LEU A 833 17.59 -45.73 21.87
N PRO A 834 18.42 -45.72 22.92
CA PRO A 834 18.55 -46.84 23.86
C PRO A 834 17.33 -47.03 24.76
N ARG A 835 16.46 -46.01 24.89
CA ARG A 835 15.25 -46.06 25.74
C ARG A 835 14.01 -46.58 24.99
N LEU A 836 14.05 -46.60 23.66
CA LEU A 836 12.93 -46.99 22.79
C LEU A 836 13.12 -48.38 22.15
N VAL A 837 14.04 -49.20 22.69
CA VAL A 837 14.48 -50.49 22.10
C VAL A 837 13.35 -51.50 21.94
N ASN A 838 12.26 -51.37 22.71
CA ASN A 838 11.10 -52.27 22.63
C ASN A 838 10.07 -51.88 21.56
N ASP A 839 10.29 -50.80 20.81
CA ASP A 839 9.50 -50.40 19.65
C ASP A 839 10.41 -50.40 18.41
N SER A 840 10.42 -51.53 17.68
CA SER A 840 11.35 -51.77 16.57
C SER A 840 11.17 -50.81 15.38
N GLU A 841 9.95 -50.29 15.19
CA GLU A 841 9.63 -49.31 14.16
C GLU A 841 10.19 -47.92 14.53
N VAL A 842 9.95 -47.47 15.77
CA VAL A 842 10.47 -46.20 16.27
C VAL A 842 11.99 -46.22 16.32
N HIS A 843 12.57 -47.33 16.80
CA HIS A 843 14.02 -47.50 16.86
C HIS A 843 14.67 -47.41 15.47
N SER A 844 14.08 -48.04 14.44
CA SER A 844 14.58 -47.96 13.06
C SER A 844 14.46 -46.53 12.51
N GLY A 845 13.34 -45.85 12.75
CA GLY A 845 13.16 -44.47 12.30
C GLY A 845 14.11 -43.49 12.98
N VAL A 846 14.35 -43.60 14.29
CA VAL A 846 15.30 -42.71 15.00
C VAL A 846 16.74 -42.86 14.48
N ARG A 847 17.15 -44.04 13.99
CA ARG A 847 18.45 -44.19 13.30
C ARG A 847 18.52 -43.37 12.02
N GLU A 848 17.46 -43.37 11.21
CA GLU A 848 17.37 -42.52 10.03
C GLU A 848 17.40 -41.03 10.41
N LEU A 849 16.66 -40.63 11.45
CA LEU A 849 16.69 -39.24 11.95
C LEU A 849 18.09 -38.82 12.42
N THR A 850 18.85 -39.74 13.03
CA THR A 850 20.25 -39.51 13.44
C THR A 850 21.14 -39.23 12.23
N MET A 851 21.02 -40.01 11.15
CA MET A 851 21.76 -39.77 9.90
C MET A 851 21.37 -38.47 9.22
N ILE A 852 20.06 -38.18 9.13
CA ILE A 852 19.54 -36.92 8.57
C ILE A 852 20.12 -35.72 9.33
N THR A 853 20.07 -35.76 10.67
CA THR A 853 20.55 -34.66 11.53
C THR A 853 22.07 -34.50 11.45
N THR A 854 22.81 -35.60 11.32
CA THR A 854 24.27 -35.57 11.07
C THR A 854 24.59 -34.83 9.76
N ASN A 855 23.81 -35.07 8.70
CA ASN A 855 23.98 -34.38 7.42
C ASN A 855 23.61 -32.89 7.50
N MET A 856 22.61 -32.53 8.31
CA MET A 856 22.28 -31.12 8.59
C MET A 856 23.46 -30.39 9.26
N LEU A 857 24.09 -31.00 10.27
CA LEU A 857 25.28 -30.43 10.91
C LEU A 857 26.44 -30.25 9.93
N LYS A 858 26.67 -31.22 9.03
CA LYS A 858 27.70 -31.09 7.97
C LYS A 858 27.43 -29.93 7.04
N ALA A 859 26.17 -29.61 6.74
CA ALA A 859 25.80 -28.50 5.88
C ALA A 859 25.99 -27.13 6.56
N ILE A 860 25.70 -27.00 7.87
CA ILE A 860 25.79 -25.73 8.61
C ILE A 860 27.20 -25.44 9.12
N ARG A 861 28.00 -26.47 9.47
CA ARG A 861 29.34 -26.29 10.06
C ARG A 861 30.27 -25.34 9.29
N PRO A 862 30.38 -25.41 7.95
CA PRO A 862 31.24 -24.48 7.20
C PRO A 862 30.83 -23.01 7.35
N LEU A 863 29.54 -22.73 7.62
CA LEU A 863 29.04 -21.37 7.79
C LEU A 863 29.47 -20.78 9.14
N LEU A 864 29.52 -21.58 10.20
CA LEU A 864 30.01 -21.12 11.51
C LEU A 864 31.47 -20.68 11.44
N GLU A 865 32.28 -21.41 10.68
CA GLU A 865 33.68 -21.08 10.46
C GLU A 865 33.82 -19.81 9.62
N LYS A 866 33.00 -19.68 8.57
CA LYS A 866 32.99 -18.52 7.66
C LYS A 866 32.57 -17.21 8.35
N TYR A 867 31.58 -17.28 9.25
CA TYR A 867 31.02 -16.10 9.93
C TYR A 867 31.56 -15.89 11.35
N HIS A 868 32.45 -16.77 11.84
CA HIS A 868 33.13 -16.68 13.16
C HIS A 868 32.19 -16.68 14.38
N GLU A 869 31.23 -17.61 14.40
CA GLU A 869 30.07 -17.51 15.29
C GLU A 869 30.25 -18.09 16.70
N SER A 870 29.68 -17.40 17.70
CA SER A 870 29.63 -17.85 19.09
C SER A 870 28.47 -18.83 19.33
N ARG A 871 28.78 -19.97 19.95
CA ARG A 871 27.81 -21.04 20.25
C ARG A 871 27.27 -21.00 21.69
N GLN A 872 27.83 -20.15 22.54
CA GLN A 872 27.58 -20.18 23.99
C GLN A 872 26.11 -19.95 24.33
N TYR A 873 25.49 -18.91 23.74
CA TYR A 873 24.08 -18.60 23.96
C TYR A 873 23.17 -19.76 23.55
N GLY A 874 23.41 -20.32 22.36
CA GLY A 874 22.67 -21.45 21.83
C GLY A 874 22.74 -22.67 22.74
N ARG A 875 23.94 -23.00 23.21
CA ARG A 875 24.20 -24.12 24.11
C ARG A 875 23.43 -24.01 25.41
N ASP A 876 23.50 -22.86 26.08
CA ASP A 876 22.85 -22.65 27.38
C ASP A 876 21.33 -22.78 27.28
N LEU A 877 20.74 -22.25 26.21
CA LEU A 877 19.30 -22.32 25.96
C LEU A 877 18.86 -23.75 25.58
N CYS A 878 19.57 -24.40 24.66
CA CYS A 878 19.24 -25.77 24.21
C CYS A 878 19.40 -26.78 25.34
N HIS A 879 20.40 -26.62 26.21
CA HIS A 879 20.60 -27.49 27.38
C HIS A 879 19.41 -27.39 28.36
N LYS A 880 18.96 -26.17 28.68
CA LYS A 880 17.78 -25.96 29.55
C LYS A 880 16.51 -26.55 28.96
N LEU A 881 16.27 -26.32 27.67
CA LEU A 881 15.12 -26.88 26.94
C LEU A 881 15.14 -28.41 26.94
N ARG A 882 16.30 -29.01 26.63
CA ARG A 882 16.48 -30.47 26.63
C ARG A 882 16.20 -31.07 28.01
N GLU A 883 16.81 -30.54 29.07
CA GLU A 883 16.62 -31.05 30.44
C GLU A 883 15.15 -30.94 30.90
N THR A 884 14.46 -29.87 30.47
CA THR A 884 13.03 -29.67 30.78
C THR A 884 12.13 -30.66 30.03
N MET A 885 12.39 -30.87 28.73
CA MET A 885 11.55 -31.73 27.87
C MET A 885 11.85 -33.23 28.00
N PHE A 886 13.07 -33.58 28.44
CA PHE A 886 13.56 -34.95 28.57
C PHE A 886 14.27 -35.18 29.92
N PRO A 887 13.53 -35.18 31.05
CA PRO A 887 14.12 -35.31 32.38
C PRO A 887 14.85 -36.65 32.59
N LYS A 888 15.95 -36.63 33.34
CA LYS A 888 16.72 -37.82 33.72
C LYS A 888 15.98 -38.55 34.85
N GLY A 889 15.37 -39.71 34.55
CA GLY A 889 14.74 -40.58 35.56
C GLY A 889 13.53 -41.39 35.11
N ALA A 890 12.91 -41.08 33.96
CA ALA A 890 11.83 -41.88 33.40
C ALA A 890 12.40 -43.11 32.67
N THR A 891 12.48 -44.23 33.39
CA THR A 891 12.82 -45.54 32.81
C THR A 891 11.69 -46.52 33.15
N ARG A 892 10.58 -46.43 32.44
CA ARG A 892 9.61 -47.53 32.31
C ARG A 892 9.18 -47.71 30.86
N ASN A 893 9.06 -48.96 30.44
CA ASN A 893 8.51 -49.32 29.13
C ASN A 893 6.98 -49.17 29.16
N ASP A 894 6.47 -47.95 29.16
CA ASP A 894 5.04 -47.66 29.01
C ASP A 894 4.78 -46.95 27.66
N PRO A 895 3.82 -47.44 26.84
CA PRO A 895 3.31 -46.73 25.68
C PRO A 895 3.01 -45.23 25.89
N CYS A 896 2.56 -44.83 27.09
CA CYS A 896 2.30 -43.42 27.42
C CYS A 896 3.58 -42.57 27.48
N GLU A 897 4.68 -43.11 28.00
CA GLU A 897 5.98 -42.44 28.03
C GLU A 897 6.56 -42.31 26.61
N ALA A 898 6.38 -43.32 25.76
CA ALA A 898 6.81 -43.26 24.36
C ALA A 898 6.05 -42.18 23.57
N LEU A 899 4.73 -42.07 23.77
CA LEU A 899 3.92 -41.01 23.16
C LEU A 899 4.34 -39.61 23.67
N SER A 900 4.58 -39.47 24.98
CA SER A 900 5.06 -38.22 25.60
C SER A 900 6.44 -37.82 25.06
N ALA A 901 7.35 -38.78 24.90
CA ALA A 901 8.67 -38.53 24.31
C ALA A 901 8.59 -38.07 22.86
N LEU A 902 7.68 -38.64 22.05
CA LEU A 902 7.43 -38.19 20.68
C LEU A 902 6.84 -36.78 20.62
N GLN A 903 5.97 -36.41 21.57
CA GLN A 903 5.44 -35.04 21.69
C GLN A 903 6.52 -34.03 22.10
N SER A 904 7.36 -34.36 23.10
CA SER A 904 8.53 -33.54 23.46
C SER A 904 9.47 -33.35 22.27
N LEU A 905 9.69 -34.41 21.49
CA LEU A 905 10.51 -34.37 20.29
C LEU A 905 9.90 -33.46 19.21
N GLN A 906 8.58 -33.50 19.01
CA GLN A 906 7.88 -32.58 18.11
C GLN A 906 8.09 -31.11 18.50
N LEU A 907 8.00 -30.78 19.79
CA LEU A 907 8.24 -29.43 20.29
C LEU A 907 9.69 -28.97 20.04
N PHE A 908 10.68 -29.83 20.30
CA PHE A 908 12.09 -29.48 20.08
C PHE A 908 12.43 -29.33 18.60
N VAL A 909 11.88 -30.18 17.72
CA VAL A 909 12.01 -30.03 16.27
C VAL A 909 11.39 -28.71 15.80
N SER A 910 10.23 -28.32 16.34
CA SER A 910 9.59 -27.03 16.02
C SER A 910 10.40 -25.83 16.52
N TYR A 911 11.13 -25.97 17.63
CA TYR A 911 12.07 -24.94 18.11
C TYR A 911 13.23 -24.73 17.12
N VAL A 912 13.83 -25.81 16.60
CA VAL A 912 14.88 -25.72 15.55
C VAL A 912 14.31 -25.13 14.25
N GLU A 913 13.07 -25.46 13.90
CA GLU A 913 12.37 -24.90 12.73
C GLU A 913 12.28 -23.38 12.81
N GLY A 914 11.90 -22.84 13.99
CA GLY A 914 11.83 -21.40 14.22
C GLY A 914 13.16 -20.68 13.95
N HIS A 915 14.29 -21.30 14.28
CA HIS A 915 15.60 -20.76 13.97
C HIS A 915 15.92 -20.76 12.46
N LEU A 916 15.63 -21.86 11.76
CA LEU A 916 15.82 -21.94 10.30
C LEU A 916 14.93 -20.95 9.55
N VAL A 917 13.69 -20.75 10.01
CA VAL A 917 12.76 -19.75 9.47
C VAL A 917 13.35 -18.34 9.60
N ALA A 918 13.97 -18.00 10.73
CA ALA A 918 14.62 -16.70 10.92
C ALA A 918 15.90 -16.53 10.07
N LEU A 919 16.67 -17.61 9.87
CA LEU A 919 17.90 -17.59 9.07
C LEU A 919 17.65 -17.56 7.56
N SER A 920 16.53 -18.07 7.07
CA SER A 920 16.20 -18.08 5.63
C SER A 920 16.20 -16.69 4.98
N PRO A 921 15.50 -15.67 5.51
CA PRO A 921 15.58 -14.32 4.94
C PRO A 921 16.96 -13.68 5.18
N ALA A 922 17.65 -14.01 6.28
CA ALA A 922 18.98 -13.48 6.58
C ALA A 922 20.04 -13.98 5.61
N SER A 923 20.03 -15.28 5.25
CA SER A 923 20.97 -15.86 4.29
C SER A 923 20.78 -15.27 2.88
N GLN A 924 19.52 -15.01 2.50
CA GLN A 924 19.19 -14.36 1.23
C GLN A 924 19.62 -12.88 1.22
N ALA A 925 19.38 -12.15 2.30
CA ALA A 925 19.84 -10.76 2.44
C ALA A 925 21.36 -10.58 2.45
N LEU A 926 22.12 -11.65 2.73
CA LEU A 926 23.58 -11.70 2.66
C LEU A 926 24.13 -12.12 1.30
N TRP A 927 23.26 -12.56 0.37
CA TRP A 927 23.64 -12.99 -0.98
C TRP A 927 24.64 -14.16 -1.00
N ASP A 928 24.57 -15.05 -0.02
CA ASP A 928 25.44 -16.23 0.07
C ASP A 928 24.70 -17.51 -0.34
N ASP A 929 24.91 -17.91 -1.58
CA ASP A 929 24.40 -19.15 -2.17
C ASP A 929 24.67 -20.41 -1.33
N GLY A 930 25.84 -20.50 -0.71
CA GLY A 930 26.19 -21.63 0.16
C GLY A 930 25.33 -21.65 1.41
N PHE A 931 25.10 -20.47 1.99
CA PHE A 931 24.25 -20.30 3.17
C PHE A 931 22.78 -20.59 2.84
N ILE A 932 22.26 -20.04 1.74
CA ILE A 932 20.88 -20.28 1.28
C ILE A 932 20.64 -21.79 1.10
N ARG A 933 21.51 -22.47 0.34
CA ARG A 933 21.40 -23.92 0.12
C ARG A 933 21.47 -24.74 1.41
N ALA A 934 22.31 -24.35 2.37
CA ALA A 934 22.42 -25.05 3.64
C ALA A 934 21.15 -24.90 4.49
N VAL A 935 20.58 -23.69 4.58
CA VAL A 935 19.32 -23.44 5.30
C VAL A 935 18.16 -24.18 4.64
N ASP A 936 18.06 -24.13 3.31
CA ASP A 936 17.02 -24.85 2.55
C ASP A 936 17.13 -26.36 2.73
N PHE A 937 18.35 -26.90 2.64
CA PHE A 937 18.61 -28.32 2.88
C PHE A 937 18.17 -28.71 4.29
N CYS A 938 18.60 -27.95 5.30
CA CYS A 938 18.25 -28.22 6.70
C CYS A 938 16.74 -28.13 6.93
N THR A 939 16.06 -27.15 6.34
CA THR A 939 14.61 -26.98 6.45
C THR A 939 13.87 -28.17 5.83
N LYS A 940 14.29 -28.61 4.62
CA LYS A 940 13.73 -29.80 3.97
C LYS A 940 13.95 -31.06 4.80
N GLN A 941 15.16 -31.24 5.34
CA GLN A 941 15.46 -32.37 6.22
C GLN A 941 14.60 -32.34 7.49
N LEU A 942 14.48 -31.18 8.16
CA LEU A 942 13.69 -31.03 9.37
C LEU A 942 12.20 -31.31 9.13
N ASN A 943 11.65 -30.87 8.00
CA ASN A 943 10.27 -31.18 7.60
C ASN A 943 10.04 -32.69 7.43
N ARG A 944 11.01 -33.43 6.89
CA ARG A 944 10.94 -34.90 6.83
C ARG A 944 10.90 -35.52 8.22
N GLN A 945 11.72 -35.03 9.14
CA GLN A 945 11.73 -35.51 10.53
C GLN A 945 10.39 -35.23 11.22
N LYS A 946 9.86 -34.00 11.10
CA LYS A 946 8.56 -33.59 11.64
C LYS A 946 7.42 -34.46 11.11
N ALA A 947 7.39 -34.71 9.80
CA ALA A 947 6.38 -35.57 9.18
C ALA A 947 6.42 -37.00 9.75
N TRP A 948 7.61 -37.58 9.92
CA TRP A 948 7.76 -38.91 10.53
C TRP A 948 7.28 -38.92 11.99
N ILE A 949 7.72 -37.95 12.81
CA ILE A 949 7.31 -37.86 14.23
C ILE A 949 5.78 -37.76 14.35
N MET A 950 5.16 -36.88 13.57
CA MET A 950 3.71 -36.70 13.56
C MET A 950 2.97 -37.97 13.17
N GLN A 951 3.50 -38.73 12.20
CA GLN A 951 2.92 -40.01 11.82
C GLN A 951 3.00 -41.03 12.96
N GLN A 952 4.14 -41.12 13.66
CA GLN A 952 4.31 -42.06 14.78
C GLN A 952 3.38 -41.72 15.96
N ILE A 953 3.15 -40.43 16.24
CA ILE A 953 2.15 -39.96 17.21
C ILE A 953 0.74 -40.41 16.80
N LYS A 954 0.36 -40.18 15.53
CA LYS A 954 -0.98 -40.57 15.02
C LYS A 954 -1.22 -42.09 15.09
N VAL A 955 -0.20 -42.90 14.77
CA VAL A 955 -0.28 -44.36 14.79
C VAL A 955 -0.42 -44.90 16.22
N ARG A 956 0.31 -44.33 17.19
CA ARG A 956 0.33 -44.83 18.59
C ARG A 956 -0.77 -44.25 19.46
N GLY A 957 -1.31 -43.09 19.11
CA GLY A 957 -2.36 -42.40 19.86
C GLY A 957 -3.53 -43.32 20.24
N PRO A 958 -4.19 -44.01 19.28
CA PRO A 958 -5.31 -44.89 19.59
C PRO A 958 -4.96 -46.03 20.55
N GLN A 959 -3.83 -46.73 20.32
CA GLN A 959 -3.41 -47.87 21.15
C GLN A 959 -2.98 -47.45 22.57
N THR A 960 -2.51 -46.21 22.72
CA THR A 960 -2.04 -45.67 24.00
C THR A 960 -3.17 -45.02 24.80
N LEU A 961 -4.08 -44.30 24.12
CA LEU A 961 -5.10 -43.46 24.76
C LEU A 961 -6.46 -44.14 24.89
N LEU A 962 -6.76 -45.13 24.05
CA LEU A 962 -8.11 -45.74 23.99
C LEU A 962 -8.12 -47.21 24.40
N VAL A 963 -7.00 -47.93 24.24
CA VAL A 963 -6.97 -49.36 24.55
C VAL A 963 -6.65 -49.57 26.04
N PRO A 964 -7.53 -50.26 26.80
CA PRO A 964 -7.27 -50.55 28.20
C PRO A 964 -6.00 -51.39 28.38
N ILE A 965 -5.13 -50.96 29.29
CA ILE A 965 -3.92 -51.69 29.70
C ILE A 965 -4.09 -52.22 31.14
N ALA A 966 -3.38 -53.30 31.47
CA ALA A 966 -3.30 -53.76 32.85
C ALA A 966 -2.56 -52.70 33.69
N LEU A 967 -3.17 -52.28 34.80
CA LEU A 967 -2.58 -51.27 35.69
C LEU A 967 -1.24 -51.78 36.25
N PRO A 968 -0.16 -50.98 36.22
CA PRO A 968 1.06 -51.32 36.94
C PRO A 968 0.79 -51.45 38.45
N GLU A 969 1.49 -52.37 39.12
CA GLU A 969 1.31 -52.66 40.57
C GLU A 969 1.38 -51.43 41.48
N GLU A 970 1.99 -50.33 41.04
CA GLU A 970 2.07 -49.08 41.80
C GLU A 970 0.74 -48.34 41.94
N LEU A 971 -0.22 -48.54 41.02
CA LEU A 971 -1.57 -48.01 41.17
C LEU A 971 -2.47 -48.87 42.09
N HIS A 972 -1.98 -50.03 42.54
CA HIS A 972 -2.64 -50.84 43.57
C HIS A 972 -2.26 -50.44 45.00
N THR A 973 -1.26 -49.58 45.19
CA THR A 973 -0.96 -49.00 46.51
C THR A 973 -1.85 -47.78 46.75
N GLY A 974 -2.85 -47.95 47.62
CA GLY A 974 -3.97 -47.05 47.82
C GLY A 974 -3.59 -45.69 48.38
N ASN A 975 -3.28 -44.73 47.50
CA ASN A 975 -3.23 -43.32 47.87
C ASN A 975 -3.57 -42.36 46.71
N THR A 976 -4.56 -42.71 45.89
CA THR A 976 -5.30 -41.70 45.11
C THR A 976 -6.77 -41.74 45.54
N GLY A 977 -7.18 -40.69 46.25
CA GLY A 977 -8.55 -40.53 46.74
C GLY A 977 -9.52 -40.28 45.59
N LEU A 978 -10.00 -41.36 44.97
CA LEU A 978 -11.18 -41.40 44.12
C LEU A 978 -11.92 -42.74 44.33
N GLU A 979 -12.16 -43.10 45.60
CA GLU A 979 -13.29 -43.97 45.93
C GLU A 979 -14.58 -43.14 45.87
N GLY A 980 -15.29 -43.25 44.74
CA GLY A 980 -16.55 -42.57 44.47
C GLY A 980 -17.50 -43.45 43.68
N SER A 981 -18.01 -44.50 44.34
CA SER A 981 -19.26 -45.22 44.06
C SER A 981 -19.61 -45.56 42.59
N LEU A 982 -19.32 -46.80 42.19
CA LEU A 982 -20.25 -47.57 41.38
C LEU A 982 -20.66 -48.80 42.18
N ARG A 983 -21.76 -48.66 42.93
CA ARG A 983 -22.46 -49.78 43.54
C ARG A 983 -23.05 -50.63 42.42
N GLU A 984 -22.74 -51.92 42.47
CA GLU A 984 -23.59 -52.96 41.91
C GLU A 984 -24.99 -52.86 42.50
N SER A 985 -26.02 -52.89 41.66
CA SER A 985 -27.30 -53.49 42.01
C SER A 985 -27.85 -54.27 40.83
N GLN A 986 -27.55 -55.56 40.86
CA GLN A 986 -28.39 -56.71 40.51
C GLN A 986 -29.59 -56.49 39.59
N SER A 987 -29.61 -57.34 38.57
CA SER A 987 -30.74 -57.78 37.77
C SER A 987 -31.99 -58.15 38.57
N LYS A 988 -33.17 -57.83 38.01
CA LYS A 988 -34.25 -58.82 37.78
C LYS A 988 -35.24 -58.34 36.69
N PRO A 989 -35.91 -59.27 35.97
CA PRO A 989 -36.53 -59.04 34.68
C PRO A 989 -38.06 -58.90 34.74
N VAL A 990 -38.65 -58.14 33.81
CA VAL A 990 -39.84 -58.46 32.98
C VAL A 990 -39.73 -57.62 31.71
#